data_AF-A0AB34J4B9-F1
#
_entry.id   AF-A0AB34J4B9-F1
#
_cell.length_a   1.000
_cell.length_b   1.000
_cell.length_c   1.000
_cell.angle_alpha   90.00
_cell.angle_beta   90.00
_cell.angle_gamma   90.00
#
_symmetry.space_group_name_H-M   'P 1'
#
loop_
_entity.id
_entity.type
_entity.pdbx_description
1 polymer ?
#
loop_
_entity_poly.entity_id
_entity_poly.type
_entity_poly.pdbx_seq_one_letter_code
_entity_poly.pdbx_strand_id
1 'polypeptide(L)'
;MAEVDQAATTRTRVEAVPRLRLPSISRSDVRACTSNLELSLAKPDDDFLRDWSPKDIESRIWDSQASLWPFEPPVVREAAISFEARHAVLCVRAERSLLSLRRSGGSNMERRKRFQADLWELQAQRFHVQPLRLRALVSPRRGPLAHARLEGLYLGGAEGGPWCVPQLPLEHEQGAAPDEETMPRRRWKLEASIWAPRRQKADGRSFHDDEKKMQSVLAADWRAALHTHGLAEWILKEGDAPVEVADSTARAAASPEVREVYDLLWAQHRLVYGCFDVYAARQSAENIFGVGSDSFKSFVNDCRLVNEASVHCCSDAIDRLFIHLTSASMSGAHDEGTRTHQLKRQERPAHRGCLGDFIAAIVRVALMFYVDSKALAHASEAVDKVFAKHITKRAPDLARQSADGFRELHCYVEAVDRVLRKHEASLRSVFEVYAFSEEELSNKVCSKLALSVNEWLDFLADFDLFGEDFSLDQAKMIFVWSRLRVINEASAHAHIKRTRLFFEDFLEAIVRLAAMKALPSDEEVFVRQADGGLLMLELRKTLDPAARMAWIRRHPPLLNPFSPPDLRAAPQDSKRSEYVEDELPAQDAVGKPPRIDRCVDHVCGYLVRVVETKATKMTPSGVLTVTKEEVSRFAQGKQRNRHLMGDGAS
;
A
#
# COMPACT_ATOMS: atom_id res chain seq x y z
N MET A 1 21.51 -62.43 -16.40
CA MET A 1 20.18 -62.06 -16.95
C MET A 1 19.94 -60.61 -16.56
N ALA A 2 20.62 -59.63 -17.16
CA ALA A 2 20.64 -59.23 -18.58
C ALA A 2 19.39 -58.41 -18.96
N GLU A 3 19.67 -57.18 -19.40
CA GLU A 3 18.84 -56.22 -20.17
C GLU A 3 17.63 -55.65 -19.42
N VAL A 4 17.49 -54.33 -19.25
CA VAL A 4 17.39 -53.33 -20.32
C VAL A 4 18.07 -52.01 -19.91
N ASP A 5 19.05 -51.61 -20.73
CA ASP A 5 19.59 -50.26 -20.87
C ASP A 5 18.67 -49.39 -21.78
N GLN A 6 18.85 -48.07 -21.67
CA GLN A 6 18.62 -47.02 -22.69
C GLN A 6 17.49 -45.99 -22.46
N ALA A 7 17.86 -44.73 -22.76
CA ALA A 7 17.12 -43.46 -22.83
C ALA A 7 17.06 -42.66 -21.50
N ALA A 8 17.56 -41.42 -21.38
CA ALA A 8 18.05 -40.46 -22.36
C ALA A 8 19.01 -39.45 -21.71
N THR A 9 20.21 -39.35 -22.27
CA THR A 9 21.22 -38.34 -21.92
C THR A 9 21.15 -37.20 -22.92
N THR A 10 20.31 -36.20 -22.65
CA THR A 10 20.22 -35.00 -23.50
C THR A 10 21.12 -33.91 -22.91
N ARG A 11 22.36 -33.83 -23.42
CA ARG A 11 23.26 -32.67 -23.23
C ARG A 11 22.67 -31.48 -24.00
N THR A 12 22.12 -30.51 -23.29
CA THR A 12 21.73 -29.23 -23.86
C THR A 12 22.98 -28.43 -24.19
N ARG A 13 23.16 -28.15 -25.49
CA ARG A 13 24.16 -27.26 -26.06
C ARG A 13 23.79 -25.83 -25.65
N VAL A 14 24.68 -25.15 -24.94
CA VAL A 14 24.52 -23.71 -24.64
C VAL A 14 24.66 -22.94 -25.94
N GLU A 15 23.54 -22.47 -26.48
CA GLU A 15 23.52 -21.50 -27.57
C GLU A 15 24.00 -20.14 -27.05
N ALA A 16 24.85 -19.49 -27.84
CA ALA A 16 25.38 -18.17 -27.54
C ALA A 16 24.25 -17.12 -27.53
N VAL A 17 24.15 -16.37 -26.44
CA VAL A 17 23.23 -15.25 -26.27
C VAL A 17 23.46 -14.20 -27.38
N PRO A 18 22.42 -13.75 -28.11
CA PRO A 18 22.55 -12.65 -29.05
C PRO A 18 22.93 -11.37 -28.29
N ARG A 19 24.05 -10.75 -28.65
CA ARG A 19 24.39 -9.40 -28.16
C ARG A 19 23.27 -8.44 -28.60
N LEU A 20 22.52 -7.91 -27.62
CA LEU A 20 21.63 -6.77 -27.79
C LEU A 20 22.42 -5.61 -28.42
N ARG A 21 22.17 -5.32 -29.70
CA ARG A 21 22.60 -4.07 -30.32
C ARG A 21 21.70 -2.97 -29.77
N LEU A 22 22.30 -2.01 -29.07
CA LEU A 22 21.63 -0.75 -28.74
C LEU A 22 21.16 -0.07 -30.04
N PRO A 23 19.99 0.58 -30.05
CA PRO A 23 19.47 1.26 -31.23
C PRO A 23 20.46 2.33 -31.70
N SER A 24 20.77 2.31 -32.99
CA SER A 24 21.59 3.33 -33.63
C SER A 24 20.81 4.64 -33.66
N ILE A 25 21.19 5.60 -32.82
CA ILE A 25 20.71 6.98 -32.89
C ILE A 25 21.05 7.51 -34.28
N SER A 26 20.03 7.86 -35.05
CA SER A 26 20.18 8.32 -36.43
C SER A 26 20.66 9.78 -36.45
N ARG A 27 21.29 10.19 -37.55
CA ARG A 27 21.67 11.60 -37.76
C ARG A 27 20.44 12.54 -37.74
N SER A 28 19.24 12.03 -38.02
CA SER A 28 17.97 12.75 -37.92
C SER A 28 17.55 13.01 -36.47
N ASP A 29 17.74 12.06 -35.55
CA ASP A 29 17.39 12.23 -34.14
C ASP A 29 18.23 13.33 -33.48
N VAL A 30 19.51 13.40 -33.86
CA VAL A 30 20.43 14.44 -33.40
C VAL A 30 20.05 15.81 -33.95
N ARG A 31 19.57 15.89 -35.21
CA ARG A 31 19.13 17.15 -35.82
C ARG A 31 17.83 17.67 -35.19
N ALA A 32 16.87 16.79 -34.93
CA ALA A 32 15.61 17.17 -34.27
C ALA A 32 15.84 17.73 -32.85
N CYS A 33 16.78 17.17 -32.10
CA CYS A 33 17.17 17.71 -30.80
C CYS A 33 17.89 19.06 -30.88
N THR A 34 18.71 19.31 -31.91
CA THR A 34 19.41 20.60 -32.08
C THR A 34 18.50 21.71 -32.58
N SER A 35 17.55 21.42 -33.46
CA SER A 35 16.61 22.42 -34.00
C SER A 35 15.66 22.98 -32.93
N ASN A 36 15.24 22.15 -31.97
CA ASN A 36 14.47 22.59 -30.80
C ASN A 36 15.30 23.39 -29.78
N LEU A 37 16.63 23.29 -29.85
CA LEU A 37 17.54 24.07 -29.02
C LEU A 37 17.78 25.47 -29.61
N GLU A 38 17.90 25.56 -30.93
CA GLU A 38 18.10 26.81 -31.68
C GLU A 38 16.85 27.71 -31.65
N LEU A 39 15.64 27.14 -31.61
CA LEU A 39 14.38 27.90 -31.51
C LEU A 39 14.13 28.54 -30.13
N SER A 40 14.79 28.06 -29.07
CA SER A 40 14.57 28.57 -27.71
C SER A 40 15.57 29.66 -27.29
N LEU A 41 16.54 29.98 -28.14
CA LEU A 41 17.64 30.92 -27.89
C LEU A 41 17.80 31.89 -29.07
N ALA A 42 16.81 32.75 -29.30
CA ALA A 42 16.95 33.87 -30.22
C ALA A 42 17.58 35.09 -29.51
N LYS A 43 18.93 35.16 -29.59
CA LYS A 43 19.90 36.28 -29.48
C LYS A 43 19.66 37.45 -28.48
N PRO A 44 20.69 37.80 -27.68
CA PRO A 44 21.87 38.50 -28.21
C PRO A 44 23.22 37.81 -27.91
N ASP A 45 24.14 37.91 -28.89
CA ASP A 45 25.57 37.56 -28.87
C ASP A 45 26.00 36.26 -28.14
N ASP A 46 25.85 35.14 -28.85
CA ASP A 46 26.13 33.75 -28.43
C ASP A 46 27.58 33.43 -28.01
N ASP A 47 28.52 34.36 -28.16
CA ASP A 47 29.90 34.15 -27.69
C ASP A 47 30.08 34.46 -26.19
N PHE A 48 29.17 35.20 -25.54
CA PHE A 48 29.35 35.63 -24.15
C PHE A 48 29.09 34.55 -23.08
N LEU A 49 28.17 33.61 -23.34
CA LEU A 49 27.80 32.58 -22.34
C LEU A 49 28.85 31.47 -22.21
N ARG A 50 29.76 31.34 -23.18
CA ARG A 50 30.75 30.26 -23.19
C ARG A 50 31.82 30.40 -22.11
N ASP A 51 32.14 31.63 -21.73
CA ASP A 51 33.21 31.94 -20.77
C ASP A 51 32.72 32.06 -19.32
N TRP A 52 31.41 32.08 -19.10
CA TRP A 52 30.85 32.24 -17.77
C TRP A 52 30.95 30.94 -16.97
N SER A 53 31.33 31.07 -15.70
CA SER A 53 31.24 29.94 -14.77
C SER A 53 29.76 29.70 -14.45
N PRO A 54 29.40 28.46 -14.02
CA PRO A 54 28.05 28.19 -13.52
C PRO A 54 27.56 29.17 -12.46
N LYS A 55 28.47 29.69 -11.62
CA LYS A 55 28.16 30.67 -10.57
C LYS A 55 27.81 32.04 -11.14
N ASP A 56 28.47 32.45 -12.22
CA ASP A 56 28.19 33.75 -12.88
C ASP A 56 26.82 33.73 -13.55
N ILE A 57 26.43 32.60 -14.14
CA ILE A 57 25.12 32.38 -14.76
C ILE A 57 24.02 32.43 -13.68
N GLU A 58 24.22 31.71 -12.58
CA GLU A 58 23.28 31.68 -11.46
C GLU A 58 23.09 33.06 -10.84
N SER A 59 24.17 33.78 -10.54
CA SER A 59 24.10 35.14 -9.97
C SER A 59 23.32 36.11 -10.86
N ARG A 60 23.56 36.10 -12.18
CA ARG A 60 22.90 37.03 -13.11
C ARG A 60 21.42 36.69 -13.33
N ILE A 61 21.05 35.42 -13.29
CA ILE A 61 19.64 35.03 -13.36
C ILE A 61 18.92 35.48 -12.09
N TRP A 62 19.57 35.34 -10.93
CA TRP A 62 19.06 35.90 -9.67
C TRP A 62 18.86 37.41 -9.75
N ASP A 63 19.86 38.16 -10.21
CA ASP A 63 19.79 39.62 -10.29
C ASP A 63 18.73 40.12 -11.29
N SER A 64 18.58 39.43 -12.44
CA SER A 64 17.62 39.83 -13.47
C SER A 64 16.18 39.45 -13.14
N GLN A 65 15.94 38.27 -12.56
CA GLN A 65 14.60 37.75 -12.32
C GLN A 65 13.98 38.23 -11.02
N ALA A 66 14.78 38.63 -10.01
CA ALA A 66 14.24 39.13 -8.73
C ALA A 66 13.28 40.32 -8.89
N SER A 67 13.47 41.12 -9.94
CA SER A 67 12.65 42.30 -10.27
C SER A 67 11.37 42.00 -11.07
N LEU A 68 11.30 40.85 -11.76
CA LEU A 68 10.25 40.54 -12.74
C LEU A 68 8.97 39.92 -12.15
N TRP A 69 9.00 39.53 -10.87
CA TRP A 69 7.92 38.75 -10.23
C TRP A 69 7.32 39.42 -8.98
N PRO A 70 7.01 40.73 -8.96
CA PRO A 70 6.73 41.48 -7.72
C PRO A 70 5.54 40.98 -6.89
N PHE A 71 4.61 40.22 -7.48
CA PHE A 71 3.33 39.83 -6.84
C PHE A 71 3.24 38.36 -6.40
N GLU A 72 4.23 37.52 -6.71
CA GLU A 72 4.24 36.12 -6.25
C GLU A 72 4.75 36.01 -4.81
N PRO A 73 4.24 35.04 -4.01
CA PRO A 73 4.78 34.73 -2.69
C PRO A 73 6.30 34.50 -2.75
N PRO A 74 7.08 34.96 -1.75
CA PRO A 74 8.54 34.87 -1.78
C PRO A 74 9.07 33.47 -2.09
N VAL A 75 8.45 32.43 -1.53
CA VAL A 75 8.84 31.02 -1.74
C VAL A 75 8.66 30.57 -3.20
N VAL A 76 7.57 30.99 -3.85
CA VAL A 76 7.30 30.66 -5.27
C VAL A 76 8.30 31.37 -6.17
N ARG A 77 8.60 32.64 -5.86
CA ARG A 77 9.59 33.44 -6.58
C ARG A 77 11.00 32.83 -6.49
N GLU A 78 11.45 32.49 -5.29
CA GLU A 78 12.75 31.87 -5.07
C GLU A 78 12.85 30.52 -5.80
N ALA A 79 11.80 29.70 -5.75
CA ALA A 79 11.76 28.43 -6.46
C ALA A 79 11.87 28.60 -8.00
N ALA A 80 11.17 29.59 -8.57
CA ALA A 80 11.20 29.89 -10.01
C ALA A 80 12.58 30.40 -10.47
N ILE A 81 13.17 31.35 -9.74
CA ILE A 81 14.51 31.88 -10.03
C ILE A 81 15.55 30.78 -9.93
N SER A 82 15.48 29.98 -8.87
CA SER A 82 16.39 28.85 -8.64
C SER A 82 16.27 27.79 -9.74
N PHE A 83 15.06 27.57 -10.28
CA PHE A 83 14.85 26.69 -11.43
C PHE A 83 15.53 27.22 -12.70
N GLU A 84 15.29 28.48 -13.07
CA GLU A 84 15.87 29.07 -14.29
C GLU A 84 17.39 29.08 -14.22
N ALA A 85 17.95 29.40 -13.05
CA ALA A 85 19.38 29.37 -12.80
C ALA A 85 19.97 27.98 -13.04
N ARG A 86 19.38 26.94 -12.44
CA ARG A 86 19.81 25.55 -12.67
C ARG A 86 19.63 25.11 -14.12
N HIS A 87 18.51 25.47 -14.75
CA HIS A 87 18.24 25.08 -16.13
C HIS A 87 19.29 25.67 -17.08
N ALA A 88 19.63 26.95 -16.91
CA ALA A 88 20.68 27.59 -17.68
C ALA A 88 22.06 26.94 -17.47
N VAL A 89 22.42 26.63 -16.22
CA VAL A 89 23.67 25.92 -15.90
C VAL A 89 23.71 24.53 -16.58
N LEU A 90 22.63 23.77 -16.52
CA LEU A 90 22.54 22.45 -17.15
C LEU A 90 22.61 22.54 -18.68
N CYS A 91 21.99 23.54 -19.30
CA CYS A 91 22.11 23.81 -20.73
C CYS A 91 23.58 24.02 -21.13
N VAL A 92 24.29 24.92 -20.43
CA VAL A 92 25.71 25.21 -20.71
C VAL A 92 26.58 23.97 -20.49
N ARG A 93 26.29 23.17 -19.45
CA ARG A 93 27.03 21.93 -19.16
C ARG A 93 26.85 20.90 -20.27
N ALA A 94 25.60 20.67 -20.70
CA ALA A 94 25.28 19.77 -21.80
C ALA A 94 25.92 20.23 -23.12
N GLU A 95 25.92 21.54 -23.41
CA GLU A 95 26.57 22.11 -24.58
C GLU A 95 28.09 21.93 -24.54
N ARG A 96 28.75 22.19 -23.40
CA ARG A 96 30.20 21.95 -23.23
C ARG A 96 30.57 20.48 -23.44
N SER A 97 29.77 19.57 -22.91
CA SER A 97 29.97 18.12 -23.12
C SER A 97 29.75 17.72 -24.57
N LEU A 98 28.77 18.31 -25.27
CA LEU A 98 28.54 18.10 -26.70
C LEU A 98 29.72 18.60 -27.55
N LEU A 99 30.22 19.81 -27.26
CA LEU A 99 31.39 20.37 -27.94
C LEU A 99 32.65 19.52 -27.71
N SER A 100 32.85 19.04 -26.48
CA SER A 100 33.93 18.11 -26.14
C SER A 100 33.82 16.80 -26.92
N LEU A 101 32.61 16.23 -27.03
CA LEU A 101 32.35 15.03 -27.81
C LEU A 101 32.63 15.25 -29.31
N ARG A 102 32.19 16.38 -29.87
CA ARG A 102 32.46 16.78 -31.27
C ARG A 102 33.95 16.92 -31.56
N ARG A 103 34.71 17.57 -30.66
CA ARG A 103 36.18 17.72 -30.80
C ARG A 103 36.92 16.37 -30.80
N SER A 104 36.33 15.31 -30.24
CA SER A 104 36.91 13.95 -30.28
C SER A 104 36.49 13.12 -31.50
N GLY A 105 35.74 13.69 -32.45
CA GLY A 105 35.17 12.92 -33.56
C GLY A 105 34.10 11.91 -33.12
N GLY A 106 33.54 12.06 -31.92
CA GLY A 106 32.50 11.18 -31.38
C GLY A 106 32.94 9.77 -30.97
N SER A 107 34.23 9.43 -31.10
CA SER A 107 34.76 8.08 -30.81
C SER A 107 35.09 7.85 -29.33
N ASN A 108 35.24 8.92 -28.54
CA ASN A 108 35.59 8.84 -27.14
C ASN A 108 34.37 8.44 -26.28
N MET A 109 34.33 7.16 -25.87
CA MET A 109 33.23 6.59 -25.10
C MET A 109 32.96 7.34 -23.79
N GLU A 110 34.00 7.85 -23.13
CA GLU A 110 33.86 8.57 -21.85
C GLU A 110 33.17 9.93 -22.05
N ARG A 111 33.54 10.65 -23.12
CA ARG A 111 32.86 11.91 -23.49
C ARG A 111 31.40 11.67 -23.88
N ARG A 112 31.10 10.53 -24.51
CA ARG A 112 29.73 10.15 -24.88
C ARG A 112 28.88 9.86 -23.65
N LYS A 113 29.41 9.11 -22.69
CA LYS A 113 28.75 8.86 -21.39
C LYS A 113 28.49 10.17 -20.64
N ARG A 114 29.48 11.07 -20.60
CA ARG A 114 29.35 12.37 -19.93
C ARG A 114 28.27 13.24 -20.57
N PHE A 115 28.24 13.33 -21.90
CA PHE A 115 27.17 14.05 -22.61
C PHE A 115 25.79 13.44 -22.34
N GLN A 116 25.66 12.11 -22.34
CA GLN A 116 24.39 11.45 -22.02
C GLN A 116 23.93 11.73 -20.58
N ALA A 117 24.85 11.74 -19.61
CA ALA A 117 24.55 12.09 -18.23
C ALA A 117 24.07 13.55 -18.11
N ASP A 118 24.75 14.50 -18.76
CA ASP A 118 24.37 15.91 -18.74
C ASP A 118 23.02 16.15 -19.42
N LEU A 119 22.74 15.46 -20.53
CA LEU A 119 21.46 15.55 -21.23
C LEU A 119 20.32 14.95 -20.40
N TRP A 120 20.57 13.84 -19.71
CA TRP A 120 19.60 13.22 -18.81
C TRP A 120 19.24 14.16 -17.65
N GLU A 121 20.23 14.79 -17.02
CA GLU A 121 20.01 15.74 -15.92
C GLU A 121 19.23 16.97 -16.38
N LEU A 122 19.52 17.49 -17.58
CA LEU A 122 18.75 18.57 -18.21
C LEU A 122 17.29 18.17 -18.48
N GLN A 123 17.06 16.93 -18.94
CA GLN A 123 15.71 16.40 -19.18
C GLN A 123 14.95 16.19 -17.87
N ALA A 124 15.59 15.62 -16.85
CA ALA A 124 15.00 15.43 -15.52
C ALA A 124 14.53 16.77 -14.92
N GLN A 125 15.35 17.82 -15.07
CA GLN A 125 14.97 19.18 -14.66
C GLN A 125 13.70 19.67 -15.38
N ARG A 126 13.51 19.37 -16.67
CA ARG A 126 12.30 19.74 -17.43
C ARG A 126 11.06 18.92 -17.03
N PHE A 127 11.21 17.62 -16.79
CA PHE A 127 10.09 16.75 -16.40
C PHE A 127 9.53 17.08 -15.02
N HIS A 128 10.35 17.56 -14.08
CA HIS A 128 9.88 17.98 -12.77
C HIS A 128 9.05 19.29 -12.79
N VAL A 129 9.09 20.09 -13.86
CA VAL A 129 8.53 21.46 -13.86
C VAL A 129 7.65 21.81 -15.09
N GLN A 130 7.61 21.01 -16.17
CA GLN A 130 6.61 21.23 -17.23
C GLN A 130 5.15 21.37 -16.74
N PRO A 131 4.71 20.77 -15.61
CA PRO A 131 3.39 21.05 -15.04
C PRO A 131 3.16 22.51 -14.60
N LEU A 132 4.22 23.33 -14.43
CA LEU A 132 4.16 24.70 -13.92
C LEU A 132 4.20 25.78 -15.02
N ARG A 133 5.00 25.60 -16.09
CA ARG A 133 5.06 26.60 -17.20
C ARG A 133 3.76 26.69 -18.00
N LEU A 134 3.05 25.57 -18.18
CA LEU A 134 1.71 25.58 -18.79
C LEU A 134 0.67 26.30 -17.90
N ARG A 135 0.90 26.41 -16.58
CA ARG A 135 -0.04 27.04 -15.64
C ARG A 135 0.11 28.57 -15.55
N ALA A 136 1.33 29.10 -15.74
CA ALA A 136 1.55 30.54 -15.76
C ALA A 136 1.11 31.21 -17.08
N LEU A 137 1.09 30.45 -18.19
CA LEU A 137 0.73 30.96 -19.52
C LEU A 137 -0.77 30.86 -19.86
N VAL A 138 -1.57 30.14 -19.06
CA VAL A 138 -3.01 29.98 -19.28
C VAL A 138 -3.77 30.77 -18.22
N SER A 139 -3.69 32.10 -18.30
CA SER A 139 -4.63 33.00 -17.62
C SER A 139 -5.40 33.78 -18.69
N PRO A 140 -6.74 33.60 -18.79
CA PRO A 140 -7.53 34.32 -19.78
C PRO A 140 -7.86 35.70 -19.25
N ARG A 141 -7.04 36.70 -19.58
CA ARG A 141 -7.47 38.11 -19.52
C ARG A 141 -7.19 38.81 -20.85
N ARG A 142 -8.23 38.81 -21.70
CA ARG A 142 -8.37 39.72 -22.84
C ARG A 142 -8.58 41.14 -22.32
N GLY A 143 -7.81 42.08 -22.85
CA GLY A 143 -8.04 43.53 -22.79
C GLY A 143 -6.98 44.26 -23.63
N PRO A 144 -7.33 45.24 -24.46
CA PRO A 144 -6.74 45.40 -25.79
C PRO A 144 -5.76 46.57 -25.89
N LEU A 145 -4.59 46.38 -26.49
CA LEU A 145 -3.83 47.49 -27.08
C LEU A 145 -3.02 47.05 -28.30
N ALA A 146 -3.32 47.72 -29.41
CA ALA A 146 -2.49 48.04 -30.56
C ALA A 146 -2.04 46.92 -31.53
N HIS A 147 -2.83 46.78 -32.60
CA HIS A 147 -2.37 46.42 -33.93
C HIS A 147 -1.29 47.41 -34.44
N ALA A 148 -0.15 46.89 -34.89
CA ALA A 148 0.68 47.51 -35.92
C ALA A 148 1.31 46.38 -36.76
N ARG A 149 0.70 46.08 -37.91
CA ARG A 149 1.27 46.27 -39.26
C ARG A 149 2.65 45.65 -39.47
N LEU A 150 2.66 44.53 -40.20
CA LEU A 150 3.65 44.24 -41.24
C LEU A 150 3.00 43.28 -42.25
N GLU A 151 2.19 43.85 -43.13
CA GLU A 151 1.87 43.25 -44.43
C GLU A 151 2.90 43.73 -45.46
N GLY A 152 3.26 42.84 -46.38
CA GLY A 152 3.75 43.22 -47.71
C GLY A 152 5.11 42.66 -48.06
N LEU A 153 5.13 41.59 -48.86
CA LEU A 153 5.92 41.47 -50.10
C LEU A 153 5.70 40.08 -50.73
N TYR A 154 4.71 40.00 -51.61
CA TYR A 154 4.57 38.95 -52.63
C TYR A 154 4.08 39.60 -53.93
N LEU A 155 5.00 39.77 -54.87
CA LEU A 155 4.83 39.87 -56.33
C LEU A 155 6.20 39.43 -56.87
N GLY A 156 6.39 38.40 -57.70
CA GLY A 156 5.70 38.04 -58.93
C GLY A 156 6.69 38.28 -60.09
N GLY A 157 7.04 37.25 -60.87
CA GLY A 157 7.86 37.43 -62.07
C GLY A 157 8.46 36.12 -62.62
N ALA A 158 8.07 35.79 -63.86
CA ALA A 158 8.42 34.60 -64.62
C ALA A 158 9.80 34.69 -65.30
N GLU A 159 10.36 33.53 -65.71
CA GLU A 159 10.86 33.20 -67.08
C GLU A 159 11.95 32.10 -67.07
N GLY A 160 11.79 31.08 -67.94
CA GLY A 160 12.88 30.60 -68.81
C GLY A 160 13.72 29.35 -68.46
N GLY A 161 13.35 28.19 -69.01
CA GLY A 161 14.31 27.29 -69.69
C GLY A 161 15.00 26.16 -68.90
N PRO A 162 15.60 25.16 -69.60
CA PRO A 162 15.11 23.78 -69.53
C PRO A 162 16.17 22.71 -69.18
N TRP A 163 15.87 21.79 -68.27
CA TRP A 163 16.39 20.40 -68.26
C TRP A 163 15.42 19.49 -67.48
N CYS A 164 14.50 18.84 -68.19
CA CYS A 164 13.64 17.81 -67.61
C CYS A 164 14.29 16.43 -67.78
N VAL A 165 14.65 15.81 -66.67
CA VAL A 165 14.85 14.36 -66.53
C VAL A 165 13.48 13.75 -66.22
N PRO A 166 13.06 12.63 -66.85
CA PRO A 166 11.74 12.07 -66.61
C PRO A 166 11.69 11.39 -65.23
N GLN A 167 10.92 11.95 -64.30
CA GLN A 167 10.52 11.26 -63.07
C GLN A 167 9.12 10.67 -63.24
N LEU A 168 9.05 9.36 -62.97
CA LEU A 168 7.84 8.54 -62.89
C LEU A 168 6.86 9.09 -61.84
N PRO A 169 5.54 8.84 -61.97
CA PRO A 169 4.57 9.26 -60.97
C PRO A 169 4.74 8.40 -59.71
N LEU A 170 5.23 9.01 -58.64
CA LEU A 170 5.08 8.50 -57.28
C LEU A 170 3.86 9.21 -56.69
N GLU A 171 2.72 8.53 -56.79
CA GLU A 171 1.58 8.79 -55.92
C GLU A 171 2.02 8.50 -54.48
N HIS A 172 2.43 9.55 -53.77
CA HIS A 172 2.47 9.55 -52.32
C HIS A 172 1.31 10.41 -51.85
N GLU A 173 0.17 9.75 -51.67
CA GLU A 173 -0.87 10.25 -50.78
C GLU A 173 -0.23 10.44 -49.40
N GLN A 174 0.06 11.70 -49.07
CA GLN A 174 0.31 12.12 -47.71
C GLN A 174 -1.02 12.06 -46.97
N GLY A 175 -1.39 10.86 -46.52
CA GLY A 175 -2.43 10.68 -45.53
C GLY A 175 -1.98 11.39 -44.25
N ALA A 176 -2.63 12.52 -43.95
CA ALA A 176 -2.51 13.17 -42.65
C ALA A 176 -2.79 12.12 -41.57
N ALA A 177 -1.79 11.86 -40.73
CA ALA A 177 -1.98 11.00 -39.57
C ALA A 177 -3.12 11.61 -38.73
N PRO A 178 -4.16 10.83 -38.38
CA PRO A 178 -5.25 11.33 -37.58
C PRO A 178 -4.68 11.85 -36.25
N ASP A 179 -5.00 13.10 -35.92
CA ASP A 179 -4.57 13.76 -34.69
C ASP A 179 -4.79 12.84 -33.49
N GLU A 180 -3.70 12.43 -32.84
CA GLU A 180 -3.67 11.52 -31.68
C GLU A 180 -4.31 12.15 -30.42
N GLU A 181 -4.86 13.36 -30.53
CA GLU A 181 -5.23 14.23 -29.42
C GLU A 181 -6.56 13.93 -28.72
N THR A 182 -7.39 12.98 -29.17
CA THR A 182 -8.72 12.77 -28.55
C THR A 182 -9.19 11.33 -28.45
N MET A 183 -8.30 10.36 -28.22
CA MET A 183 -8.76 9.06 -27.72
C MET A 183 -9.38 9.25 -26.33
N PRO A 184 -10.70 9.02 -26.13
CA PRO A 184 -11.32 9.20 -24.84
C PRO A 184 -10.64 8.28 -23.82
N ARG A 185 -10.06 8.87 -22.77
CA ARG A 185 -9.42 8.10 -21.70
C ARG A 185 -10.42 7.08 -21.21
N ARG A 186 -10.08 5.80 -21.32
CA ARG A 186 -10.94 4.72 -20.85
C ARG A 186 -11.20 4.94 -19.35
N ARG A 187 -12.46 5.09 -18.98
CA ARG A 187 -12.88 5.23 -17.57
C ARG A 187 -12.30 4.09 -16.75
N TRP A 188 -11.62 4.42 -15.65
CA TRP A 188 -11.02 3.43 -14.76
C TRP A 188 -12.08 2.47 -14.19
N LYS A 189 -11.70 1.20 -14.07
CA LYS A 189 -12.54 0.13 -13.51
C LYS A 189 -11.70 -0.72 -12.56
N LEU A 190 -12.27 -1.05 -11.39
CA LEU A 190 -11.60 -1.85 -10.37
C LEU A 190 -11.21 -3.25 -10.89
N GLU A 191 -12.01 -3.84 -11.76
CA GLU A 191 -11.74 -5.15 -12.40
C GLU A 191 -10.54 -5.13 -13.35
N ALA A 192 -10.12 -3.96 -13.80
CA ALA A 192 -8.95 -3.76 -14.64
C ALA A 192 -7.77 -3.12 -13.86
N SER A 193 -7.90 -2.94 -12.55
CA SER A 193 -6.88 -2.34 -11.68
C SER A 193 -5.83 -3.37 -11.21
N ILE A 194 -4.81 -2.91 -10.48
CA ILE A 194 -3.81 -3.76 -9.81
C ILE A 194 -4.45 -4.72 -8.80
N TRP A 195 -5.64 -4.39 -8.30
CA TRP A 195 -6.40 -5.19 -7.35
C TRP A 195 -7.15 -6.36 -7.99
N ALA A 196 -7.31 -6.38 -9.33
CA ALA A 196 -8.09 -7.36 -10.06
C ALA A 196 -7.86 -8.83 -9.63
N PRO A 197 -6.62 -9.30 -9.36
CA PRO A 197 -6.40 -10.69 -8.96
C PRO A 197 -6.99 -11.04 -7.59
N ARG A 198 -7.20 -10.08 -6.69
CA ARG A 198 -7.77 -10.32 -5.36
C ARG A 198 -9.16 -10.97 -5.47
N ARG A 199 -9.98 -10.50 -6.41
CA ARG A 199 -11.32 -11.03 -6.64
C ARG A 199 -11.32 -12.54 -6.90
N GLN A 200 -10.30 -13.05 -7.60
CA GLN A 200 -10.21 -14.48 -7.90
C GLN A 200 -9.76 -15.31 -6.68
N LYS A 201 -8.94 -14.72 -5.81
CA LYS A 201 -8.40 -15.38 -4.61
C LYS A 201 -9.38 -15.37 -3.43
N ALA A 202 -10.22 -14.36 -3.34
CA ALA A 202 -11.22 -14.21 -2.27
C ALA A 202 -12.29 -15.31 -2.33
N ASP A 203 -12.66 -15.87 -1.17
CA ASP A 203 -13.70 -16.92 -1.09
C ASP A 203 -15.05 -16.45 -1.64
N GLY A 204 -15.40 -15.17 -1.42
CA GLY A 204 -16.64 -14.57 -1.92
C GLY A 204 -16.59 -14.16 -3.40
N ARG A 205 -15.45 -14.32 -4.09
CA ARG A 205 -15.22 -13.80 -5.45
C ARG A 205 -15.53 -12.31 -5.63
N SER A 206 -15.28 -11.55 -4.56
CA SER A 206 -15.49 -10.10 -4.45
C SER A 206 -14.20 -9.40 -4.01
N PHE A 207 -14.16 -8.09 -4.18
CA PHE A 207 -13.11 -7.24 -3.63
C PHE A 207 -13.33 -6.92 -2.13
N HIS A 208 -14.55 -7.14 -1.64
CA HIS A 208 -14.98 -6.80 -0.30
C HIS A 208 -15.40 -8.05 0.50
N ASP A 209 -15.52 -7.87 1.81
CA ASP A 209 -16.19 -8.83 2.69
C ASP A 209 -17.72 -8.65 2.61
N ASP A 210 -18.29 -9.00 1.45
CA ASP A 210 -19.72 -8.83 1.17
C ASP A 210 -20.62 -9.45 2.25
N GLU A 211 -21.80 -8.86 2.47
CA GLU A 211 -22.76 -9.30 3.49
C GLU A 211 -23.08 -10.80 3.42
N LYS A 212 -23.32 -11.35 2.21
CA LYS A 212 -23.58 -12.80 2.03
C LYS A 212 -22.41 -13.69 2.46
N LYS A 213 -21.19 -13.22 2.21
CA LYS A 213 -19.96 -13.89 2.60
C LYS A 213 -19.81 -13.83 4.12
N MET A 214 -20.01 -12.66 4.72
CA MET A 214 -19.94 -12.49 6.17
C MET A 214 -20.99 -13.32 6.91
N GLN A 215 -22.20 -13.47 6.35
CA GLN A 215 -23.21 -14.36 6.90
C GLN A 215 -22.74 -15.83 6.88
N SER A 216 -22.05 -16.22 5.80
CA SER A 216 -21.47 -17.56 5.68
C SER A 216 -20.32 -17.79 6.67
N VAL A 217 -19.48 -16.78 6.89
CA VAL A 217 -18.41 -16.78 7.92
C VAL A 217 -19.05 -16.96 9.30
N LEU A 218 -20.01 -16.12 9.69
CA LEU A 218 -20.68 -16.22 10.98
C LEU A 218 -21.39 -17.56 11.16
N ALA A 219 -22.05 -18.07 10.12
CA ALA A 219 -22.69 -19.38 10.18
C ALA A 219 -21.68 -20.51 10.41
N ALA A 220 -20.46 -20.41 9.88
CA ALA A 220 -19.40 -21.38 10.13
C ALA A 220 -18.88 -21.29 11.58
N ASP A 221 -18.58 -20.08 12.07
CA ASP A 221 -18.11 -19.85 13.44
C ASP A 221 -19.18 -20.26 14.47
N TRP A 222 -20.44 -19.91 14.21
CA TRP A 222 -21.57 -20.29 15.05
C TRP A 222 -21.74 -21.80 15.11
N ARG A 223 -21.66 -22.48 13.96
CA ARG A 223 -21.72 -23.95 13.92
C ARG A 223 -20.58 -24.58 14.73
N ALA A 224 -19.36 -24.02 14.64
CA ALA A 224 -18.25 -24.46 15.47
C ALA A 224 -18.54 -24.25 16.96
N ALA A 225 -19.09 -23.09 17.34
CA ALA A 225 -19.45 -22.79 18.72
C ALA A 225 -20.54 -23.72 19.27
N LEU A 226 -21.56 -24.05 18.46
CA LEU A 226 -22.62 -24.99 18.85
C LEU A 226 -22.08 -26.41 19.05
N HIS A 227 -21.26 -26.91 18.12
CA HIS A 227 -20.78 -28.29 18.18
C HIS A 227 -19.62 -28.51 19.17
N THR A 228 -18.58 -27.66 19.11
CA THR A 228 -17.37 -27.85 19.93
C THR A 228 -17.61 -27.51 21.40
N HIS A 229 -18.51 -26.57 21.67
CA HIS A 229 -18.74 -26.12 23.04
C HIS A 229 -20.10 -26.54 23.59
N GLY A 230 -21.01 -27.10 22.80
CA GLY A 230 -22.37 -27.38 23.28
C GLY A 230 -23.12 -26.08 23.60
N LEU A 231 -22.86 -24.99 22.87
CA LEU A 231 -23.42 -23.67 23.17
C LEU A 231 -24.97 -23.66 23.15
N ALA A 232 -25.59 -24.50 22.31
CA ALA A 232 -27.06 -24.63 22.27
C ALA A 232 -27.64 -25.05 23.63
N GLU A 233 -27.01 -26.01 24.30
CA GLU A 233 -27.47 -26.52 25.59
C GLU A 233 -27.38 -25.45 26.66
N TRP A 234 -26.32 -24.62 26.63
CA TRP A 234 -26.18 -23.49 27.54
C TRP A 234 -27.28 -22.44 27.35
N ILE A 235 -27.65 -22.16 26.09
CA ILE A 235 -28.74 -21.23 25.79
C ILE A 235 -30.09 -21.78 26.26
N LEU A 236 -30.34 -23.08 26.08
CA LEU A 236 -31.64 -23.69 26.38
C LEU A 236 -31.83 -24.10 27.84
N LYS A 237 -30.75 -24.42 28.55
CA LYS A 237 -30.80 -24.86 29.96
C LYS A 237 -31.48 -23.85 30.88
N GLU A 238 -31.38 -22.56 30.54
CA GLU A 238 -31.94 -21.48 31.35
C GLU A 238 -33.29 -20.95 30.80
N GLY A 239 -33.83 -21.54 29.73
CA GLY A 239 -35.18 -21.25 29.22
C GLY A 239 -36.25 -22.17 29.82
N ASP A 240 -37.48 -21.69 29.96
CA ASP A 240 -38.61 -22.31 30.69
C ASP A 240 -39.09 -23.70 30.20
N ALA A 241 -38.44 -24.33 29.22
CA ALA A 241 -38.84 -25.62 28.67
C ALA A 241 -37.82 -26.72 29.01
N PRO A 242 -38.15 -27.71 29.86
CA PRO A 242 -37.30 -28.87 30.05
C PRO A 242 -37.21 -29.65 28.73
N VAL A 243 -36.09 -29.49 28.02
CA VAL A 243 -35.80 -30.30 26.83
C VAL A 243 -35.30 -31.66 27.32
N GLU A 244 -36.09 -32.72 27.13
CA GLU A 244 -35.61 -34.08 27.34
C GLU A 244 -34.39 -34.32 26.43
N VAL A 245 -33.24 -34.60 27.07
CA VAL A 245 -31.86 -34.57 26.53
C VAL A 245 -31.58 -35.70 25.52
N ALA A 246 -32.60 -36.39 25.01
CA ALA A 246 -32.40 -37.68 24.36
C ALA A 246 -32.09 -37.62 22.85
N ASP A 247 -32.24 -36.50 22.13
CA ASP A 247 -31.99 -36.55 20.67
C ASP A 247 -31.53 -35.24 19.98
N SER A 248 -30.23 -35.25 19.66
CA SER A 248 -29.47 -34.45 18.68
C SER A 248 -29.30 -32.95 18.93
N THR A 249 -28.04 -32.51 19.01
CA THR A 249 -27.57 -31.11 18.91
C THR A 249 -28.22 -30.33 17.76
N ALA A 250 -28.65 -31.02 16.70
CA ALA A 250 -29.39 -30.44 15.58
C ALA A 250 -30.77 -29.89 15.97
N ARG A 251 -31.53 -30.57 16.85
CA ARG A 251 -32.82 -30.06 17.35
C ARG A 251 -32.64 -28.86 18.27
N ALA A 252 -31.64 -28.91 19.15
CA ALA A 252 -31.29 -27.78 20.01
C ALA A 252 -30.90 -26.54 19.19
N ALA A 253 -30.10 -26.72 18.13
CA ALA A 253 -29.72 -25.64 17.21
C ALA A 253 -30.90 -25.03 16.43
N ALA A 254 -32.01 -25.76 16.28
CA ALA A 254 -33.22 -25.29 15.60
C ALA A 254 -34.19 -24.56 16.53
N SER A 255 -33.89 -24.44 17.82
CA SER A 255 -34.72 -23.70 18.78
C SER A 255 -34.84 -22.21 18.41
N PRO A 256 -36.02 -21.59 18.57
CA PRO A 256 -36.20 -20.16 18.31
C PRO A 256 -35.22 -19.29 19.12
N GLU A 257 -34.99 -19.62 20.40
CA GLU A 257 -34.05 -18.87 21.26
C GLU A 257 -32.62 -18.86 20.72
N VAL A 258 -32.14 -20.03 20.26
CA VAL A 258 -30.79 -20.17 19.69
C VAL A 258 -30.67 -19.38 18.38
N ARG A 259 -31.75 -19.32 17.60
CA ARG A 259 -31.82 -18.52 16.38
C ARG A 259 -31.84 -17.03 16.67
N GLU A 260 -32.57 -16.58 17.68
CA GLU A 260 -32.59 -15.17 18.10
C GLU A 260 -31.20 -14.70 18.54
N VAL A 261 -30.48 -15.52 19.33
CA VAL A 261 -29.09 -15.22 19.69
C VAL A 261 -28.19 -15.11 18.46
N TYR A 262 -28.36 -16.00 17.48
CA TYR A 262 -27.63 -15.90 16.20
C TYR A 262 -27.96 -14.60 15.45
N ASP A 263 -29.22 -14.22 15.35
CA ASP A 263 -29.66 -13.01 14.65
C ASP A 263 -29.15 -11.73 15.36
N LEU A 264 -29.06 -11.74 16.69
CA LEU A 264 -28.43 -10.66 17.46
C LEU A 264 -26.91 -10.58 17.21
N LEU A 265 -26.21 -11.71 17.21
CA LEU A 265 -24.79 -11.76 16.86
C LEU A 265 -24.57 -11.29 15.42
N TRP A 266 -25.47 -11.61 14.50
CA TRP A 266 -25.45 -11.11 13.15
C TRP A 266 -25.62 -9.59 13.10
N ALA A 267 -26.56 -9.02 13.83
CA ALA A 267 -26.72 -7.56 13.93
C ALA A 267 -25.44 -6.87 14.46
N GLN A 268 -24.66 -7.56 15.28
CA GLN A 268 -23.43 -7.04 15.90
C GLN A 268 -22.12 -7.59 15.29
N HIS A 269 -22.18 -8.34 14.18
CA HIS A 269 -21.06 -9.15 13.71
C HIS A 269 -19.79 -8.34 13.45
N ARG A 270 -19.93 -7.14 12.87
CA ARG A 270 -18.79 -6.25 12.58
C ARG A 270 -18.04 -5.86 13.84
N LEU A 271 -18.76 -5.55 14.91
CA LEU A 271 -18.14 -5.19 16.19
C LEU A 271 -17.53 -6.41 16.89
N VAL A 272 -18.19 -7.57 16.84
CA VAL A 272 -17.65 -8.83 17.38
C VAL A 272 -16.32 -9.16 16.72
N TYR A 273 -16.28 -9.10 15.39
CA TYR A 273 -15.08 -9.38 14.60
C TYR A 273 -13.99 -8.33 14.77
N GLY A 274 -14.34 -7.04 14.86
CA GLY A 274 -13.37 -6.00 15.16
C GLY A 274 -12.78 -6.12 16.57
N CYS A 275 -13.59 -6.49 17.56
CA CYS A 275 -13.10 -6.79 18.91
C CYS A 275 -12.13 -7.97 18.86
N PHE A 276 -12.53 -9.08 18.23
CA PHE A 276 -11.67 -10.25 18.06
C PHE A 276 -10.32 -9.87 17.45
N ASP A 277 -10.30 -9.11 16.35
CA ASP A 277 -9.06 -8.69 15.68
C ASP A 277 -8.15 -7.88 16.59
N VAL A 278 -8.71 -6.91 17.34
CA VAL A 278 -7.93 -6.07 18.25
C VAL A 278 -7.31 -6.89 19.37
N TYR A 279 -8.07 -7.77 20.01
CA TYR A 279 -7.57 -8.57 21.14
C TYR A 279 -6.68 -9.73 20.67
N ALA A 280 -6.91 -10.27 19.47
CA ALA A 280 -5.99 -11.25 18.88
C ALA A 280 -4.64 -10.61 18.54
N ALA A 281 -4.64 -9.43 17.92
CA ALA A 281 -3.41 -8.73 17.53
C ALA A 281 -2.56 -8.21 18.70
N ARG A 282 -3.15 -8.01 19.89
CA ARG A 282 -2.41 -7.56 21.11
C ARG A 282 -1.44 -8.60 21.66
N GLN A 283 -1.51 -9.85 21.22
CA GLN A 283 -0.66 -10.93 21.72
C GLN A 283 0.74 -10.92 21.09
N SER A 284 1.56 -11.89 21.48
CA SER A 284 2.82 -12.17 20.79
C SER A 284 2.60 -12.33 19.28
N ALA A 285 3.61 -11.94 18.49
CA ALA A 285 3.58 -12.03 17.04
C ALA A 285 3.33 -13.47 16.53
N GLU A 286 3.68 -14.48 17.33
CA GLU A 286 3.50 -15.90 17.01
C GLU A 286 2.02 -16.31 16.89
N ASN A 287 1.10 -15.61 17.56
CA ASN A 287 -0.32 -15.94 17.51
C ASN A 287 -1.22 -14.70 17.55
N ILE A 288 -1.31 -14.01 16.41
CA ILE A 288 -2.25 -12.88 16.21
C ILE A 288 -3.61 -13.33 15.64
N PHE A 289 -3.86 -14.64 15.56
CA PHE A 289 -5.06 -15.20 14.92
C PHE A 289 -6.07 -15.80 15.90
N GLY A 290 -5.67 -16.03 17.15
CA GLY A 290 -6.58 -16.42 18.22
C GLY A 290 -6.48 -15.45 19.39
N VAL A 291 -7.48 -15.43 20.27
CA VAL A 291 -7.48 -14.65 21.51
C VAL A 291 -6.95 -15.52 22.65
N GLY A 292 -5.83 -15.13 23.26
CA GLY A 292 -5.24 -15.75 24.44
C GLY A 292 -5.91 -15.27 25.72
N SER A 293 -5.66 -15.98 26.83
CA SER A 293 -6.33 -15.69 28.11
C SER A 293 -6.13 -14.25 28.58
N ASP A 294 -4.91 -13.71 28.50
CA ASP A 294 -4.63 -12.34 28.96
C ASP A 294 -5.32 -11.26 28.12
N SER A 295 -5.41 -11.49 26.80
CA SER A 295 -6.13 -10.60 25.91
C SER A 295 -7.63 -10.71 26.08
N PHE A 296 -8.16 -11.91 26.37
CA PHE A 296 -9.56 -12.07 26.74
C PHE A 296 -9.89 -11.36 28.06
N LYS A 297 -9.02 -11.47 29.07
CA LYS A 297 -9.17 -10.69 30.32
C LYS A 297 -9.18 -9.19 30.07
N SER A 298 -8.30 -8.71 29.19
CA SER A 298 -8.30 -7.29 28.79
C SER A 298 -9.62 -6.90 28.11
N PHE A 299 -10.17 -7.73 27.24
CA PHE A 299 -11.49 -7.50 26.64
C PHE A 299 -12.60 -7.40 27.68
N VAL A 300 -12.64 -8.36 28.61
CA VAL A 300 -13.62 -8.42 29.69
C VAL A 300 -13.51 -7.18 30.58
N ASN A 301 -12.28 -6.74 30.91
CA ASN A 301 -12.04 -5.55 31.71
C ASN A 301 -12.40 -4.25 30.98
N ASP A 302 -11.95 -4.09 29.73
CA ASP A 302 -12.25 -2.93 28.87
C ASP A 302 -13.76 -2.76 28.72
N CYS A 303 -14.47 -3.87 28.49
CA CYS A 303 -15.94 -3.89 28.36
C CYS A 303 -16.68 -3.92 29.70
N ARG A 304 -15.99 -3.98 30.85
CA ARG A 304 -16.57 -4.13 32.20
C ARG A 304 -17.59 -5.26 32.31
N LEU A 305 -17.20 -6.42 31.80
CA LEU A 305 -17.98 -7.66 31.85
C LEU A 305 -17.74 -8.47 33.13
N VAL A 306 -17.04 -7.90 34.12
CA VAL A 306 -16.86 -8.49 35.46
C VAL A 306 -17.86 -7.88 36.43
N ASN A 307 -18.48 -8.72 37.24
CA ASN A 307 -19.22 -8.31 38.42
C ASN A 307 -18.65 -9.03 39.65
N GLU A 308 -17.77 -8.36 40.40
CA GLU A 308 -17.08 -8.95 41.56
C GLU A 308 -18.02 -9.33 42.72
N ALA A 309 -19.22 -8.76 42.76
CA ALA A 309 -20.24 -9.16 43.73
C ALA A 309 -20.96 -10.46 43.33
N SER A 310 -20.84 -10.90 42.08
CA SER A 310 -21.47 -12.11 41.56
C SER A 310 -20.55 -13.31 41.74
N VAL A 311 -21.07 -14.39 42.33
CA VAL A 311 -20.40 -15.69 42.39
C VAL A 311 -20.22 -16.29 40.99
N HIS A 312 -21.12 -15.96 40.07
CA HIS A 312 -21.17 -16.52 38.73
C HIS A 312 -20.40 -15.69 37.70
N CYS A 313 -20.08 -14.44 37.97
CA CYS A 313 -19.50 -13.52 36.98
C CYS A 313 -18.33 -12.68 37.53
N CYS A 314 -17.62 -13.21 38.53
CA CYS A 314 -16.34 -12.64 38.98
C CYS A 314 -15.20 -12.99 38.02
N SER A 315 -14.06 -12.32 38.17
CA SER A 315 -12.89 -12.53 37.29
C SER A 315 -12.47 -13.99 37.20
N ASP A 316 -12.43 -14.70 38.33
CA ASP A 316 -12.04 -16.12 38.40
C ASP A 316 -13.03 -17.05 37.70
N ALA A 317 -14.32 -16.72 37.69
CA ALA A 317 -15.34 -17.50 36.99
C ALA A 317 -15.18 -17.34 35.47
N ILE A 318 -14.93 -16.12 35.01
CA ILE A 318 -14.73 -15.81 33.59
C ILE A 318 -13.41 -16.42 33.07
N ASP A 319 -12.35 -16.41 33.88
CA ASP A 319 -11.08 -17.06 33.54
C ASP A 319 -11.23 -18.57 33.37
N ARG A 320 -11.92 -19.23 34.31
CA ARG A 320 -12.22 -20.66 34.23
C ARG A 320 -13.08 -21.00 33.01
N LEU A 321 -14.07 -20.15 32.71
CA LEU A 321 -14.88 -20.29 31.49
C LEU A 321 -13.99 -20.29 30.25
N PHE A 322 -13.10 -19.31 30.12
CA PHE A 322 -12.27 -19.17 28.92
C PHE A 322 -11.27 -20.33 28.77
N ILE A 323 -10.66 -20.78 29.86
CA ILE A 323 -9.81 -21.98 29.88
C ILE A 323 -10.60 -23.21 29.43
N HIS A 324 -11.85 -23.35 29.89
CA HIS A 324 -12.70 -24.47 29.49
C HIS A 324 -13.03 -24.44 27.98
N LEU A 325 -13.39 -23.28 27.44
CA LEU A 325 -13.67 -23.14 25.99
C LEU A 325 -12.44 -23.45 25.14
N THR A 326 -11.31 -22.83 25.49
CA THR A 326 -10.06 -23.00 24.75
C THR A 326 -9.46 -24.41 24.86
N SER A 327 -9.71 -25.15 25.95
CA SER A 327 -9.31 -26.56 26.08
C SER A 327 -10.24 -27.51 25.34
N ALA A 328 -11.56 -27.24 25.28
CA ALA A 328 -12.49 -28.03 24.48
C ALA A 328 -12.14 -28.02 22.98
N SER A 329 -11.68 -26.87 22.46
CA SER A 329 -11.23 -26.74 21.07
C SER A 329 -9.95 -27.54 20.77
N MET A 330 -9.16 -27.88 21.79
CA MET A 330 -8.01 -28.80 21.64
C MET A 330 -8.46 -30.27 21.66
N SER A 331 -9.43 -30.61 22.51
CA SER A 331 -9.91 -31.99 22.69
C SER A 331 -10.84 -32.47 21.57
N GLY A 332 -11.61 -31.57 20.94
CA GLY A 332 -12.45 -31.90 19.78
C GLY A 332 -11.68 -32.40 18.55
N ALA A 333 -10.34 -32.30 18.55
CA ALA A 333 -9.46 -32.92 17.54
C ALA A 333 -9.20 -34.43 17.78
N HIS A 334 -9.57 -34.97 18.96
CA HIS A 334 -9.23 -36.33 19.37
C HIS A 334 -10.34 -37.38 19.17
N ASP A 335 -11.61 -36.98 19.04
CA ASP A 335 -12.76 -37.88 19.31
C ASP A 335 -13.57 -38.36 18.09
N GLU A 336 -12.88 -38.74 16.99
CA GLU A 336 -13.47 -39.62 15.97
C GLU A 336 -12.60 -40.87 15.78
N GLY A 337 -13.03 -41.94 16.44
CA GLY A 337 -12.42 -43.26 16.36
C GLY A 337 -12.62 -43.93 15.00
N THR A 338 -11.72 -43.68 14.05
CA THR A 338 -11.49 -44.59 12.91
C THR A 338 -10.06 -44.46 12.39
N ARG A 339 -9.30 -45.56 12.46
CA ARG A 339 -7.84 -45.64 12.16
C ARG A 339 -7.45 -45.25 10.72
N THR A 340 -8.39 -45.02 9.81
CA THR A 340 -8.13 -44.65 8.40
C THR A 340 -7.91 -43.16 8.16
N HIS A 341 -8.18 -42.28 9.13
CA HIS A 341 -8.07 -40.83 8.97
C HIS A 341 -6.73 -40.19 9.38
N GLN A 342 -5.71 -40.98 9.73
CA GLN A 342 -4.40 -40.44 10.17
C GLN A 342 -3.72 -39.53 9.12
N LEU A 343 -3.98 -39.71 7.82
CA LEU A 343 -3.46 -38.85 6.76
C LEU A 343 -4.26 -37.53 6.57
N LYS A 344 -5.51 -37.44 7.04
CA LYS A 344 -6.28 -36.17 7.10
C LYS A 344 -6.12 -35.44 8.44
N ARG A 345 -5.49 -36.10 9.42
CA ARG A 345 -5.33 -35.63 10.80
C ARG A 345 -4.28 -34.53 10.96
N GLN A 346 -3.38 -34.40 9.99
CA GLN A 346 -2.31 -33.39 9.99
C GLN A 346 -2.77 -31.99 9.56
N GLU A 347 -4.00 -31.82 9.06
CA GLU A 347 -4.44 -30.57 8.43
C GLU A 347 -5.41 -29.71 9.25
N ARG A 348 -5.82 -30.14 10.46
CA ARG A 348 -6.57 -29.28 11.39
C ARG A 348 -5.60 -28.71 12.42
N PRO A 349 -4.99 -27.54 12.19
CA PRO A 349 -4.36 -26.81 13.27
C PRO A 349 -5.46 -26.49 14.30
N ALA A 350 -5.41 -27.15 15.45
CA ALA A 350 -6.26 -26.81 16.58
C ALA A 350 -5.85 -25.42 17.07
N HIS A 351 -6.57 -24.39 16.61
CA HIS A 351 -6.27 -23.02 17.00
C HIS A 351 -6.98 -22.70 18.31
N ARG A 352 -6.18 -22.60 19.38
CA ARG A 352 -6.64 -22.09 20.66
C ARG A 352 -7.15 -20.66 20.51
N GLY A 353 -8.32 -20.36 21.06
CA GLY A 353 -8.87 -19.01 21.09
C GLY A 353 -9.38 -18.58 19.72
N CYS A 354 -9.90 -19.52 18.92
CA CYS A 354 -10.46 -19.20 17.62
C CYS A 354 -11.71 -18.32 17.76
N LEU A 355 -12.23 -17.84 16.63
CA LEU A 355 -13.36 -16.93 16.62
C LEU A 355 -14.65 -17.57 17.17
N GLY A 356 -14.83 -18.87 16.92
CA GLY A 356 -15.89 -19.66 17.55
C GLY A 356 -15.79 -19.69 19.08
N ASP A 357 -14.58 -19.87 19.63
CA ASP A 357 -14.32 -19.83 21.08
C ASP A 357 -14.70 -18.46 21.65
N PHE A 358 -14.33 -17.38 20.95
CA PHE A 358 -14.60 -16.02 21.37
C PHE A 358 -16.10 -15.68 21.36
N ILE A 359 -16.83 -16.10 20.32
CA ILE A 359 -18.29 -15.96 20.24
C ILE A 359 -18.97 -16.74 21.38
N ALA A 360 -18.57 -18.00 21.59
CA ALA A 360 -19.11 -18.80 22.68
C ALA A 360 -18.83 -18.17 24.06
N ALA A 361 -17.64 -17.58 24.24
CA ALA A 361 -17.28 -16.88 25.46
C ALA A 361 -18.17 -15.65 25.71
N ILE A 362 -18.40 -14.82 24.70
CA ILE A 362 -19.29 -13.63 24.82
C ILE A 362 -20.70 -14.04 25.24
N VAL A 363 -21.27 -15.04 24.55
CA VAL A 363 -22.64 -15.49 24.85
C VAL A 363 -22.72 -16.03 26.27
N ARG A 364 -21.78 -16.89 26.70
CA ARG A 364 -21.79 -17.44 28.05
C ARG A 364 -21.56 -16.41 29.13
N VAL A 365 -20.68 -15.43 28.90
CA VAL A 365 -20.50 -14.28 29.82
C VAL A 365 -21.82 -13.52 29.95
N ALA A 366 -22.59 -13.33 28.87
CA ALA A 366 -23.90 -12.69 28.96
C ALA A 366 -24.91 -13.47 29.81
N LEU A 367 -24.95 -14.80 29.66
CA LEU A 367 -25.78 -15.67 30.50
C LEU A 367 -25.35 -15.61 31.98
N MET A 368 -24.06 -15.72 32.27
CA MET A 368 -23.52 -15.60 33.62
C MET A 368 -23.81 -14.23 34.26
N PHE A 369 -23.81 -13.17 33.44
CA PHE A 369 -24.02 -11.81 33.92
C PHE A 369 -25.49 -11.53 34.26
N TYR A 370 -26.44 -11.98 33.41
CA TYR A 370 -27.85 -11.61 33.54
C TYR A 370 -28.81 -12.76 33.86
N VAL A 371 -28.55 -13.98 33.41
CA VAL A 371 -29.46 -15.12 33.56
C VAL A 371 -29.14 -15.91 34.83
N ASP A 372 -27.87 -16.24 35.06
CA ASP A 372 -27.44 -16.93 36.29
C ASP A 372 -27.68 -16.06 37.53
N SER A 373 -27.55 -14.75 37.38
CA SER A 373 -27.88 -13.76 38.43
C SER A 373 -29.38 -13.52 38.61
N LYS A 374 -30.24 -14.18 37.80
CA LYS A 374 -31.70 -14.06 37.80
C LYS A 374 -32.21 -12.64 37.54
N ALA A 375 -31.40 -11.83 36.83
CA ALA A 375 -31.78 -10.48 36.41
C ALA A 375 -32.59 -10.45 35.11
N LEU A 376 -32.49 -11.49 34.27
CA LEU A 376 -33.27 -11.74 33.06
C LEU A 376 -33.58 -13.23 32.95
N ALA A 377 -34.66 -13.58 32.25
CA ALA A 377 -35.08 -14.96 32.01
C ALA A 377 -34.56 -15.52 30.68
N HIS A 378 -34.43 -14.68 29.65
CA HIS A 378 -34.11 -15.12 28.29
C HIS A 378 -32.66 -14.83 27.91
N ALA A 379 -32.07 -15.75 27.13
CA ALA A 379 -30.68 -15.69 26.68
C ALA A 379 -30.48 -14.60 25.62
N SER A 380 -31.42 -14.48 24.68
CA SER A 380 -31.40 -13.45 23.62
C SER A 380 -31.41 -12.04 24.24
N GLU A 381 -32.29 -11.79 25.21
CA GLU A 381 -32.32 -10.53 25.97
C GLU A 381 -31.02 -10.26 26.73
N ALA A 382 -30.41 -11.29 27.33
CA ALA A 382 -29.14 -11.15 28.03
C ALA A 382 -27.99 -10.75 27.09
N VAL A 383 -27.92 -11.41 25.92
CA VAL A 383 -26.92 -11.11 24.89
C VAL A 383 -27.11 -9.69 24.36
N ASP A 384 -28.34 -9.30 23.98
CA ASP A 384 -28.64 -7.95 23.50
C ASP A 384 -28.25 -6.89 24.54
N LYS A 385 -28.60 -7.12 25.82
CA LYS A 385 -28.28 -6.20 26.91
C LYS A 385 -26.78 -6.07 27.16
N VAL A 386 -26.00 -7.15 27.03
CA VAL A 386 -24.52 -7.08 27.10
C VAL A 386 -23.97 -6.24 25.95
N PHE A 387 -24.44 -6.43 24.72
CA PHE A 387 -23.99 -5.61 23.61
C PHE A 387 -24.38 -4.15 23.79
N ALA A 388 -25.63 -3.84 24.13
CA ALA A 388 -26.13 -2.49 24.26
C ALA A 388 -25.50 -1.71 25.43
N LYS A 389 -25.25 -2.35 26.58
CA LYS A 389 -24.75 -1.67 27.79
C LYS A 389 -23.24 -1.70 27.94
N HIS A 390 -22.58 -2.74 27.44
CA HIS A 390 -21.17 -2.98 27.70
C HIS A 390 -20.35 -2.91 26.41
N ILE A 391 -20.47 -3.87 25.52
CA ILE A 391 -19.57 -4.01 24.36
C ILE A 391 -19.70 -2.80 23.41
N THR A 392 -20.91 -2.45 22.96
CA THR A 392 -21.13 -1.35 21.99
C THR A 392 -20.77 0.02 22.54
N LYS A 393 -20.68 0.19 23.87
CA LYS A 393 -20.32 1.48 24.48
C LYS A 393 -18.85 1.58 24.86
N ARG A 394 -18.17 0.45 25.06
CA ARG A 394 -16.84 0.39 25.68
C ARG A 394 -15.79 -0.28 24.82
N ALA A 395 -16.19 -1.01 23.76
CA ALA A 395 -15.26 -1.59 22.81
C ALA A 395 -14.32 -0.50 22.26
N PRO A 396 -13.03 -0.82 22.11
CA PRO A 396 -12.04 0.14 21.63
C PRO A 396 -12.43 0.63 20.23
N ASP A 397 -12.14 1.89 19.92
CA ASP A 397 -12.48 2.47 18.61
C ASP A 397 -11.88 1.70 17.43
N LEU A 398 -10.72 1.08 17.65
CA LEU A 398 -10.06 0.19 16.68
C LEU A 398 -10.96 -0.97 16.25
N ALA A 399 -11.81 -1.47 17.14
CA ALA A 399 -12.76 -2.54 16.83
C ALA A 399 -13.94 -2.08 15.96
N ARG A 400 -14.11 -0.78 15.74
CA ARG A 400 -15.15 -0.21 14.87
C ARG A 400 -14.64 0.15 13.48
N GLN A 401 -13.35 0.00 13.24
CA GLN A 401 -12.76 0.27 11.94
C GLN A 401 -13.40 -0.65 10.90
N SER A 402 -13.86 -0.06 9.79
CA SER A 402 -14.36 -0.83 8.64
C SER A 402 -13.22 -1.09 7.66
N ALA A 403 -12.82 -2.36 7.51
CA ALA A 403 -11.80 -2.73 6.56
C ALA A 403 -12.24 -2.43 5.12
N ASP A 404 -13.49 -2.75 4.76
CA ASP A 404 -14.07 -2.44 3.45
C ASP A 404 -14.24 -0.96 3.21
N GLY A 405 -14.70 -0.19 4.21
CA GLY A 405 -14.79 1.27 4.09
C GLY A 405 -13.43 1.92 3.83
N PHE A 406 -12.36 1.39 4.43
CA PHE A 406 -10.99 1.82 4.10
C PHE A 406 -10.61 1.46 2.66
N ARG A 407 -10.95 0.24 2.19
CA ARG A 407 -10.65 -0.17 0.82
C ARG A 407 -11.34 0.72 -0.21
N GLU A 408 -12.62 1.03 -0.03
CA GLU A 408 -13.38 1.93 -0.91
C GLU A 408 -12.78 3.32 -0.94
N LEU A 409 -12.46 3.88 0.23
CA LEU A 409 -12.01 5.26 0.35
C LEU A 409 -10.56 5.46 -0.08
N HIS A 410 -9.71 4.45 0.08
CA HIS A 410 -8.25 4.62 -0.02
C HIS A 410 -7.55 3.62 -0.94
N CYS A 411 -8.04 2.40 -1.14
CA CYS A 411 -7.37 1.40 -1.98
C CYS A 411 -7.94 1.39 -3.40
N TYR A 412 -9.25 1.34 -3.53
CA TYR A 412 -9.99 1.12 -4.77
C TYR A 412 -10.31 2.42 -5.48
N VAL A 413 -9.29 3.28 -5.56
CA VAL A 413 -9.33 4.57 -6.23
C VAL A 413 -8.27 4.63 -7.32
N GLU A 414 -8.60 5.25 -8.45
CA GLU A 414 -7.74 5.31 -9.64
C GLU A 414 -6.35 5.90 -9.32
N ALA A 415 -6.30 6.94 -8.48
CA ALA A 415 -5.05 7.61 -8.14
C ALA A 415 -4.06 6.67 -7.43
N VAL A 416 -4.55 5.85 -6.49
CA VAL A 416 -3.72 4.88 -5.75
C VAL A 416 -3.35 3.70 -6.65
N ASP A 417 -4.26 3.20 -7.49
CA ASP A 417 -3.95 2.19 -8.52
C ASP A 417 -2.78 2.64 -9.41
N ARG A 418 -2.82 3.89 -9.89
CA ARG A 418 -1.77 4.46 -10.73
C ARG A 418 -0.40 4.48 -10.04
N VAL A 419 -0.37 4.89 -8.76
CA VAL A 419 0.88 4.93 -7.97
C VAL A 419 1.41 3.52 -7.71
N LEU A 420 0.55 2.58 -7.31
CA LEU A 420 0.96 1.21 -7.06
C LEU A 420 1.46 0.52 -8.34
N ARG A 421 0.83 0.77 -9.49
CA ARG A 421 1.29 0.29 -10.81
C ARG A 421 2.66 0.86 -11.19
N LYS A 422 2.89 2.14 -10.94
CA LYS A 422 4.19 2.79 -11.15
C LYS A 422 5.30 2.08 -10.37
N HIS A 423 5.01 1.57 -9.17
CA HIS A 423 5.98 0.90 -8.29
C HIS A 423 5.86 -0.64 -8.29
N GLU A 424 5.02 -1.22 -9.15
CA GLU A 424 4.62 -2.64 -9.04
C GLU A 424 5.82 -3.59 -9.12
N ALA A 425 6.76 -3.35 -10.04
CA ALA A 425 7.95 -4.19 -10.20
C ALA A 425 8.83 -4.23 -8.93
N SER A 426 9.03 -3.07 -8.30
CA SER A 426 9.77 -2.95 -7.04
C SER A 426 9.02 -3.63 -5.90
N LEU A 427 7.71 -3.36 -5.77
CA LEU A 427 6.88 -3.93 -4.72
C LEU A 427 6.78 -5.45 -4.83
N ARG A 428 6.68 -6.00 -6.05
CA ARG A 428 6.75 -7.46 -6.27
C ARG A 428 8.09 -8.03 -5.86
N SER A 429 9.19 -7.39 -6.24
CA SER A 429 10.54 -7.82 -5.83
C SER A 429 10.69 -7.85 -4.31
N VAL A 430 10.17 -6.82 -3.62
CA VAL A 430 10.15 -6.77 -2.15
C VAL A 430 9.29 -7.87 -1.56
N PHE A 431 8.04 -8.00 -2.01
CA PHE A 431 7.12 -9.01 -1.54
C PHE A 431 7.69 -10.42 -1.71
N GLU A 432 8.23 -10.76 -2.89
CA GLU A 432 8.76 -12.09 -3.18
C GLU A 432 10.01 -12.45 -2.35
N VAL A 433 10.82 -11.48 -1.94
CA VAL A 433 11.99 -11.74 -1.10
C VAL A 433 11.57 -12.00 0.34
N TYR A 434 10.59 -11.27 0.86
CA TYR A 434 10.13 -11.44 2.24
C TYR A 434 9.10 -12.56 2.39
N ALA A 435 8.29 -12.85 1.38
CA ALA A 435 7.32 -13.96 1.39
C ALA A 435 7.96 -15.34 1.16
N PHE A 436 9.28 -15.44 1.36
CA PHE A 436 10.07 -16.65 1.17
C PHE A 436 10.68 -17.05 2.51
N SER A 437 10.06 -18.02 3.18
CA SER A 437 10.57 -18.58 4.44
C SER A 437 11.52 -19.75 4.15
N GLU A 438 12.70 -19.77 4.80
CA GLU A 438 13.66 -20.87 4.68
C GLU A 438 13.13 -22.20 5.26
N GLU A 439 12.15 -22.15 6.17
CA GLU A 439 11.52 -23.36 6.74
C GLU A 439 10.79 -24.21 5.69
N GLU A 440 10.50 -23.64 4.52
CA GLU A 440 9.80 -24.28 3.40
C GLU A 440 10.64 -25.31 2.62
N LEU A 441 11.95 -25.40 2.86
CA LEU A 441 12.80 -26.45 2.27
C LEU A 441 12.41 -27.87 2.73
N SER A 442 11.67 -28.00 3.84
CA SER A 442 11.25 -29.29 4.41
C SER A 442 9.86 -29.76 3.96
N ASN A 443 8.94 -28.85 3.59
CA ASN A 443 7.53 -29.18 3.36
C ASN A 443 7.04 -28.78 1.95
N LYS A 444 6.82 -29.78 1.09
CA LYS A 444 6.51 -29.68 -0.36
C LYS A 444 5.19 -28.97 -0.76
N VAL A 445 4.42 -28.38 0.15
CA VAL A 445 3.02 -27.96 -0.13
C VAL A 445 2.75 -26.45 0.08
N CYS A 446 3.73 -25.64 0.48
CA CYS A 446 3.50 -24.21 0.64
C CYS A 446 3.56 -23.43 -0.69
N SER A 447 2.61 -22.53 -0.92
CA SER A 447 2.65 -21.63 -2.08
C SER A 447 3.71 -20.56 -1.83
N LYS A 448 4.75 -20.52 -2.68
CA LYS A 448 5.94 -19.64 -2.62
C LYS A 448 5.69 -18.11 -2.65
N LEU A 449 4.46 -17.64 -2.40
CA LEU A 449 4.00 -16.26 -2.66
C LEU A 449 2.97 -15.78 -1.62
N ALA A 450 3.19 -16.05 -0.33
CA ALA A 450 2.33 -15.57 0.73
C ALA A 450 3.14 -15.16 1.97
N LEU A 451 2.97 -13.92 2.42
CA LEU A 451 3.75 -13.30 3.49
C LEU A 451 3.09 -13.54 4.85
N SER A 452 3.77 -14.23 5.76
CA SER A 452 3.34 -14.42 7.14
C SER A 452 3.47 -13.13 7.98
N VAL A 453 2.90 -13.15 9.19
CA VAL A 453 3.00 -12.00 10.11
C VAL A 453 4.45 -11.71 10.51
N ASN A 454 5.26 -12.75 10.77
CA ASN A 454 6.65 -12.56 11.16
C ASN A 454 7.47 -11.96 10.02
N GLU A 455 7.29 -12.46 8.80
CA GLU A 455 7.95 -11.90 7.61
C GLU A 455 7.52 -10.46 7.33
N TRP A 456 6.25 -10.12 7.57
CA TRP A 456 5.76 -8.75 7.51
C TRP A 456 6.43 -7.84 8.55
N LEU A 457 6.58 -8.30 9.79
CA LEU A 457 7.25 -7.56 10.85
C LEU A 457 8.76 -7.42 10.59
N ASP A 458 9.40 -8.46 10.05
CA ASP A 458 10.79 -8.44 9.61
C ASP A 458 11.01 -7.45 8.48
N PHE A 459 10.10 -7.43 7.49
CA PHE A 459 10.07 -6.41 6.45
C PHE A 459 10.04 -5.01 7.06
N LEU A 460 9.08 -4.74 7.94
CA LEU A 460 8.98 -3.41 8.57
C LEU A 460 10.24 -3.06 9.39
N ALA A 461 10.83 -4.01 10.10
CA ALA A 461 12.05 -3.83 10.88
C ALA A 461 13.28 -3.56 9.98
N ASP A 462 13.43 -4.27 8.88
CA ASP A 462 14.57 -4.12 7.98
C ASP A 462 14.56 -2.79 7.23
N PHE A 463 13.36 -2.34 6.83
CA PHE A 463 13.13 -1.00 6.30
C PHE A 463 13.09 0.08 7.39
N ASP A 464 13.23 -0.33 8.65
CA ASP A 464 13.25 0.53 9.82
C ASP A 464 12.04 1.48 9.86
N LEU A 465 10.86 0.92 9.59
CA LEU A 465 9.58 1.63 9.53
C LEU A 465 8.94 1.82 10.90
N PHE A 466 9.37 1.03 11.89
CA PHE A 466 9.04 1.25 13.30
C PHE A 466 9.70 2.53 13.82
N GLY A 467 8.97 3.25 14.66
CA GLY A 467 9.43 4.51 15.22
C GLY A 467 8.44 5.09 16.20
N GLU A 468 8.64 6.35 16.55
CA GLU A 468 7.79 7.04 17.52
C GLU A 468 6.36 7.31 17.01
N ASP A 469 6.17 7.30 15.68
CA ASP A 469 4.88 7.46 15.01
C ASP A 469 4.20 6.14 14.63
N PHE A 470 4.95 5.03 14.65
CA PHE A 470 4.48 3.74 14.14
C PHE A 470 4.94 2.55 15.00
N SER A 471 4.00 1.93 15.70
CA SER A 471 4.25 0.86 16.68
C SER A 471 4.07 -0.55 16.13
N LEU A 472 4.56 -1.53 16.89
CA LEU A 472 4.40 -2.96 16.60
C LEU A 472 2.91 -3.37 16.53
N ASP A 473 2.08 -2.86 17.45
CA ASP A 473 0.65 -3.19 17.47
C ASP A 473 -0.07 -2.63 16.25
N GLN A 474 0.31 -1.43 15.79
CA GLN A 474 -0.21 -0.86 14.55
C GLN A 474 0.14 -1.74 13.34
N ALA A 475 1.38 -2.22 13.27
CA ALA A 475 1.80 -3.13 12.22
C ALA A 475 1.02 -4.45 12.20
N LYS A 476 0.75 -5.04 13.38
CA LYS A 476 -0.09 -6.25 13.49
C LYS A 476 -1.52 -5.97 13.07
N MET A 477 -2.10 -4.84 13.48
CA MET A 477 -3.46 -4.47 13.06
C MET A 477 -3.55 -4.24 11.55
N ILE A 478 -2.56 -3.59 10.93
CA ILE A 478 -2.48 -3.45 9.47
C ILE A 478 -2.50 -4.81 8.80
N PHE A 479 -1.73 -5.77 9.31
CA PHE A 479 -1.70 -7.13 8.78
C PHE A 479 -3.09 -7.79 8.85
N VAL A 480 -3.76 -7.69 10.00
CA VAL A 480 -5.09 -8.26 10.20
C VAL A 480 -6.12 -7.62 9.26
N TRP A 481 -6.19 -6.30 9.21
CA TRP A 481 -7.18 -5.55 8.41
C TRP A 481 -6.96 -5.62 6.90
N SER A 482 -5.74 -5.90 6.45
CA SER A 482 -5.42 -5.94 5.01
C SER A 482 -5.97 -7.18 4.31
N ARG A 483 -6.44 -8.17 5.07
CA ARG A 483 -6.94 -9.44 4.55
C ARG A 483 -8.44 -9.44 4.45
N LEU A 484 -8.93 -10.22 3.51
CA LEU A 484 -10.34 -10.60 3.44
C LEU A 484 -10.61 -11.76 4.38
N ARG A 485 -11.80 -11.77 4.98
CA ARG A 485 -12.26 -12.89 5.83
C ARG A 485 -12.34 -14.19 5.04
N VAL A 486 -12.17 -15.31 5.73
CA VAL A 486 -12.22 -16.66 5.15
C VAL A 486 -13.47 -17.36 5.69
N ILE A 487 -14.22 -18.04 4.83
CA ILE A 487 -15.54 -18.58 5.22
C ILE A 487 -15.40 -19.74 6.21
N ASN A 488 -14.43 -20.63 6.00
CA ASN A 488 -14.24 -21.81 6.84
C ASN A 488 -12.76 -22.05 7.08
N GLU A 489 -12.31 -21.77 8.29
CA GLU A 489 -10.91 -21.85 8.71
C GLU A 489 -10.38 -23.29 8.83
N ALA A 490 -11.23 -24.31 8.70
CA ALA A 490 -10.86 -25.71 8.94
C ALA A 490 -10.03 -26.37 7.83
N SER A 491 -9.86 -25.73 6.66
CA SER A 491 -9.05 -26.29 5.56
C SER A 491 -7.65 -25.69 5.53
N ALA A 492 -6.65 -26.46 5.09
CA ALA A 492 -5.28 -25.96 4.95
C ALA A 492 -5.18 -24.72 4.05
N HIS A 493 -5.97 -24.68 2.96
CA HIS A 493 -6.00 -23.52 2.06
C HIS A 493 -6.62 -22.28 2.73
N ALA A 494 -7.71 -22.46 3.49
CA ALA A 494 -8.31 -21.41 4.28
C ALA A 494 -7.36 -20.88 5.37
N HIS A 495 -6.63 -21.79 6.02
CA HIS A 495 -5.62 -21.43 7.00
C HIS A 495 -4.54 -20.53 6.37
N ILE A 496 -4.05 -20.85 5.17
CA ILE A 496 -3.07 -20.01 4.46
C ILE A 496 -3.65 -18.61 4.20
N LYS A 497 -4.88 -18.50 3.68
CA LYS A 497 -5.54 -17.20 3.46
C LYS A 497 -5.76 -16.42 4.76
N ARG A 498 -6.05 -17.13 5.84
CA ARG A 498 -6.27 -16.56 7.17
C ARG A 498 -4.99 -16.13 7.84
N THR A 499 -3.83 -16.70 7.52
CA THR A 499 -2.58 -16.47 8.28
C THR A 499 -1.50 -15.74 7.49
N ARG A 500 -1.73 -15.51 6.21
CA ARG A 500 -0.75 -14.86 5.31
C ARG A 500 -1.40 -13.76 4.47
N LEU A 501 -0.56 -12.84 3.97
CA LEU A 501 -0.91 -11.82 2.99
C LEU A 501 -0.51 -12.31 1.60
N PHE A 502 -1.43 -12.28 0.65
CA PHE A 502 -1.05 -12.34 -0.76
C PHE A 502 -0.56 -10.97 -1.23
N PHE A 503 -0.02 -10.90 -2.45
CA PHE A 503 0.52 -9.67 -2.99
C PHE A 503 -0.48 -8.50 -2.92
N GLU A 504 -1.76 -8.73 -3.24
CA GLU A 504 -2.77 -7.67 -3.16
C GLU A 504 -3.04 -7.26 -1.71
N ASP A 505 -2.97 -8.17 -0.74
CA ASP A 505 -3.10 -7.85 0.69
C ASP A 505 -1.89 -7.10 1.21
N PHE A 506 -0.70 -7.41 0.70
CA PHE A 506 0.51 -6.62 0.95
C PHE A 506 0.38 -5.20 0.38
N LEU A 507 -0.17 -5.02 -0.82
CA LEU A 507 -0.43 -3.69 -1.37
C LEU A 507 -1.39 -2.89 -0.46
N GLU A 508 -2.46 -3.50 0.03
CA GLU A 508 -3.35 -2.85 0.99
C GLU A 508 -2.62 -2.51 2.29
N ALA A 509 -1.75 -3.38 2.78
CA ALA A 509 -0.94 -3.13 3.96
C ALA A 509 -0.01 -1.93 3.77
N ILE A 510 0.57 -1.74 2.57
CA ILE A 510 1.35 -0.54 2.22
C ILE A 510 0.47 0.72 2.23
N VAL A 511 -0.75 0.66 1.70
CA VAL A 511 -1.68 1.80 1.74
C VAL A 511 -2.07 2.17 3.17
N ARG A 512 -2.35 1.17 4.02
CA ARG A 512 -2.63 1.39 5.45
C ARG A 512 -1.42 1.95 6.20
N LEU A 513 -0.22 1.44 5.91
CA LEU A 513 1.03 1.96 6.46
C LEU A 513 1.22 3.43 6.08
N ALA A 514 1.00 3.78 4.81
CA ALA A 514 1.08 5.15 4.33
C ALA A 514 0.05 6.07 5.01
N ALA A 515 -1.13 5.55 5.33
CA ALA A 515 -2.14 6.29 6.08
C ALA A 515 -1.78 6.50 7.56
N MET A 516 -1.00 5.59 8.16
CA MET A 516 -0.65 5.60 9.59
C MET A 516 0.69 6.22 9.92
N LYS A 517 1.55 6.44 8.92
CA LYS A 517 2.88 6.99 9.11
C LYS A 517 2.90 8.51 8.95
N ALA A 518 3.73 9.20 9.74
CA ALA A 518 4.02 10.60 9.51
C ALA A 518 4.91 10.71 8.27
N LEU A 519 4.42 11.40 7.24
CA LEU A 519 5.08 11.53 5.94
C LEU A 519 5.30 13.00 5.58
N PRO A 520 6.37 13.31 4.82
CA PRO A 520 6.58 14.67 4.34
C PRO A 520 5.40 15.20 3.52
N SER A 521 5.18 16.51 3.59
CA SER A 521 4.20 17.16 2.72
C SER A 521 4.75 17.34 1.30
N ASP A 522 3.85 17.45 0.32
CA ASP A 522 4.24 17.74 -1.07
C ASP A 522 5.07 19.04 -1.16
N GLU A 523 4.81 20.02 -0.29
CA GLU A 523 5.57 21.26 -0.20
C GLU A 523 7.02 21.03 0.29
N GLU A 524 7.21 20.25 1.36
CA GLU A 524 8.55 19.93 1.87
C GLU A 524 9.38 19.17 0.82
N VAL A 525 8.74 18.22 0.13
CA VAL A 525 9.34 17.43 -0.95
C VAL A 525 9.73 18.35 -2.12
N PHE A 526 8.86 19.28 -2.50
CA PHE A 526 9.08 20.24 -3.56
C PHE A 526 10.22 21.22 -3.25
N VAL A 527 10.19 21.86 -2.07
CA VAL A 527 11.21 22.84 -1.64
C VAL A 527 12.61 22.23 -1.65
N ARG A 528 12.73 20.97 -1.23
CA ARG A 528 14.00 20.25 -1.18
C ARG A 528 14.40 19.59 -2.50
N GLN A 529 13.53 19.65 -3.52
CA GLN A 529 13.75 19.01 -4.82
C GLN A 529 14.13 17.52 -4.70
N ALA A 530 13.55 16.87 -3.69
CA ALA A 530 13.75 15.46 -3.41
C ALA A 530 12.53 14.66 -3.86
N ASP A 531 12.64 13.34 -3.94
CA ASP A 531 11.45 12.49 -3.80
C ASP A 531 11.15 12.27 -2.30
N GLY A 532 9.89 12.02 -1.96
CA GLY A 532 9.48 11.85 -0.56
C GLY A 532 10.23 10.73 0.16
N GLY A 533 10.64 9.68 -0.55
CA GLY A 533 11.43 8.60 0.01
C GLY A 533 12.84 9.04 0.42
N LEU A 534 13.50 9.82 -0.44
CA LEU A 534 14.81 10.40 -0.15
C LEU A 534 14.75 11.40 1.01
N LEU A 535 13.70 12.22 1.07
CA LEU A 535 13.49 13.14 2.19
C LEU A 535 13.29 12.39 3.51
N MET A 536 12.50 11.31 3.53
CA MET A 536 12.34 10.48 4.72
C MET A 536 13.67 9.88 5.19
N LEU A 537 14.53 9.42 4.27
CA LEU A 537 15.87 8.94 4.60
C LEU A 537 16.76 10.03 5.17
N GLU A 538 16.67 11.26 4.63
CA GLU A 538 17.41 12.41 5.13
C GLU A 538 16.96 12.78 6.54
N LEU A 539 15.66 12.99 6.74
CA LEU A 539 15.07 13.33 8.05
C LEU A 539 15.47 12.33 9.13
N ARG A 540 15.51 11.05 8.79
CA ARG A 540 15.92 10.00 9.73
C ARG A 540 17.39 10.08 10.10
N LYS A 541 18.26 10.47 9.17
CA LYS A 541 19.71 10.62 9.40
C LYS A 541 20.03 11.91 10.16
N THR A 542 19.30 12.99 9.90
CA THR A 542 19.64 14.33 10.38
C THR A 542 18.92 14.73 11.67
N LEU A 543 17.70 14.24 11.89
CA LEU A 543 16.92 14.61 13.08
C LEU A 543 17.22 13.67 14.25
N ASP A 544 17.57 14.27 15.39
CA ASP A 544 17.55 13.59 16.67
C ASP A 544 16.11 13.18 17.07
N PRO A 545 15.93 12.31 18.09
CA PRO A 545 14.60 11.85 18.49
C PRO A 545 13.63 12.98 18.89
N ALA A 546 14.11 14.05 19.52
CA ALA A 546 13.26 15.15 19.97
C ALA A 546 12.77 16.00 18.79
N ALA A 547 13.67 16.33 17.86
CA ALA A 547 13.35 17.04 16.63
C ALA A 547 12.44 16.21 15.72
N ARG A 548 12.65 14.88 15.67
CA ARG A 548 11.76 13.96 14.95
C ARG A 548 10.36 13.96 15.53
N MET A 549 10.22 13.89 16.86
CA MET A 549 8.91 13.99 17.51
C MET A 549 8.21 15.33 17.24
N ALA A 550 8.96 16.44 17.26
CA ALA A 550 8.42 17.75 16.88
C ALA A 550 7.99 17.79 15.40
N TRP A 551 8.71 17.12 14.50
CA TRP A 551 8.33 16.99 13.11
C TRP A 551 7.09 16.11 12.91
N ILE A 552 7.00 14.96 13.59
CA ILE A 552 5.82 14.08 13.59
C ILE A 552 4.57 14.83 14.05
N ARG A 553 4.67 15.66 15.08
CA ARG A 553 3.54 16.48 15.56
C ARG A 553 3.05 17.50 14.53
N ARG A 554 3.93 17.99 13.66
CA ARG A 554 3.57 18.90 12.56
C ARG A 554 2.98 18.16 11.35
N HIS A 555 3.28 16.86 11.22
CA HIS A 555 2.84 15.99 10.13
C HIS A 555 2.06 14.80 10.69
N PRO A 556 0.88 15.03 11.28
CA PRO A 556 0.08 13.94 11.81
C PRO A 556 -0.26 12.96 10.67
N PRO A 557 -0.24 11.65 10.94
CA PRO A 557 -0.66 10.66 9.95
C PRO A 557 -2.12 10.89 9.55
N LEU A 558 -2.47 10.50 8.31
CA LEU A 558 -3.82 10.66 7.76
C LEU A 558 -4.88 9.98 8.61
N LEU A 559 -4.55 8.81 9.13
CA LEU A 559 -5.37 8.06 10.05
C LEU A 559 -4.55 7.74 11.28
N ASN A 560 -4.91 8.32 12.41
CA ASN A 560 -4.47 7.81 13.70
C ASN A 560 -5.64 7.18 14.45
N PRO A 561 -5.98 5.91 14.19
CA PRO A 561 -7.04 5.25 14.94
C PRO A 561 -6.63 4.93 16.39
N PHE A 562 -5.39 5.25 16.77
CA PHE A 562 -4.84 5.10 18.11
C PHE A 562 -4.77 6.43 18.88
N SER A 563 -5.05 7.57 18.22
CA SER A 563 -5.20 8.85 18.91
C SER A 563 -6.43 8.83 19.81
N PRO A 564 -6.36 9.40 21.03
CA PRO A 564 -7.52 9.63 21.88
C PRO A 564 -8.64 10.36 21.12
N PRO A 565 -9.92 10.08 21.42
CA PRO A 565 -11.07 10.71 20.75
C PRO A 565 -10.99 12.24 20.69
N ASP A 566 -10.42 12.88 21.71
CA ASP A 566 -10.32 14.34 21.84
C ASP A 566 -9.42 14.99 20.78
N LEU A 567 -8.56 14.22 20.11
CA LEU A 567 -7.70 14.70 19.01
C LEU A 567 -8.28 14.43 17.61
N ARG A 568 -9.47 13.80 17.50
CA ARG A 568 -10.08 13.39 16.22
C ARG A 568 -11.07 14.40 15.63
N ALA A 569 -11.10 15.63 16.12
CA ALA A 569 -12.00 16.67 15.63
C ALA A 569 -11.59 17.17 14.23
N ALA A 570 -11.93 16.40 13.20
CA ALA A 570 -12.10 16.91 11.84
C ALA A 570 -13.59 16.73 11.45
N PRO A 571 -14.24 17.72 10.83
CA PRO A 571 -15.66 17.63 10.51
C PRO A 571 -15.89 16.61 9.39
N GLN A 572 -16.54 15.49 9.72
CA GLN A 572 -17.16 14.62 8.72
C GLN A 572 -18.49 15.25 8.27
N ASP A 573 -18.43 16.21 7.36
CA ASP A 573 -19.63 16.67 6.66
C ASP A 573 -20.06 15.58 5.66
N SER A 574 -21.18 14.93 5.98
CA SER A 574 -21.76 13.78 5.30
C SER A 574 -22.49 14.11 3.99
N LYS A 575 -22.10 15.18 3.30
CA LYS A 575 -22.65 15.56 1.98
C LYS A 575 -21.55 15.71 0.94
N ARG A 576 -21.07 14.58 0.41
CA ARG A 576 -20.29 14.59 -0.84
C ARG A 576 -20.75 13.44 -1.74
N SER A 577 -21.93 13.64 -2.32
CA SER A 577 -22.45 12.89 -3.46
C SER A 577 -22.51 13.85 -4.65
N GLU A 578 -21.99 13.41 -5.79
CA GLU A 578 -21.97 14.08 -7.10
C GLU A 578 -21.26 15.44 -7.17
N TYR A 579 -19.94 15.40 -7.28
CA TYR A 579 -19.22 16.39 -8.09
C TYR A 579 -18.28 15.65 -9.04
N VAL A 580 -18.46 15.94 -10.32
CA VAL A 580 -17.59 15.53 -11.42
C VAL A 580 -16.20 16.14 -11.17
N GLU A 581 -15.18 15.31 -11.03
CA GLU A 581 -13.77 15.71 -10.88
C GLU A 581 -13.15 16.20 -12.21
N ASP A 582 -13.84 17.05 -12.97
CA ASP A 582 -13.25 17.71 -14.13
C ASP A 582 -13.05 19.20 -13.83
N GLU A 583 -11.76 19.58 -13.77
CA GLU A 583 -11.22 20.91 -14.02
C GLU A 583 -11.56 22.07 -13.05
N LEU A 584 -11.23 21.93 -11.77
CA LEU A 584 -10.97 23.10 -10.91
C LEU A 584 -9.52 23.11 -10.41
N PRO A 585 -8.78 24.24 -10.57
CA PRO A 585 -7.37 24.29 -10.20
C PRO A 585 -7.23 24.22 -8.68
N ALA A 586 -6.49 23.20 -8.24
CA ALA A 586 -6.00 23.03 -6.88
C ALA A 586 -5.09 24.21 -6.50
N GLN A 587 -5.67 25.24 -5.90
CA GLN A 587 -4.97 25.89 -4.80
C GLN A 587 -5.05 24.94 -3.61
N ASP A 588 -3.92 24.34 -3.28
CA ASP A 588 -3.69 23.67 -2.01
C ASP A 588 -3.79 24.73 -0.92
N ALA A 589 -5.02 24.95 -0.45
CA ALA A 589 -5.26 25.75 0.73
C ALA A 589 -4.45 25.12 1.87
N VAL A 590 -3.56 25.92 2.46
CA VAL A 590 -2.84 25.62 3.70
C VAL A 590 -3.85 25.01 4.69
N GLY A 591 -3.69 23.72 5.01
CA GLY A 591 -4.56 22.98 5.93
C GLY A 591 -5.42 21.85 5.34
N LYS A 592 -5.38 21.56 4.04
CA LYS A 592 -5.98 20.31 3.52
C LYS A 592 -5.13 19.09 3.91
N PRO A 593 -5.73 17.99 4.38
CA PRO A 593 -5.00 16.77 4.69
C PRO A 593 -4.30 16.23 3.43
N PRO A 594 -3.13 15.57 3.57
CA PRO A 594 -2.41 15.03 2.43
C PRO A 594 -3.28 14.01 1.67
N ARG A 595 -3.07 13.90 0.36
CA ARG A 595 -3.79 12.90 -0.42
C ARG A 595 -3.17 11.52 -0.23
N ILE A 596 -3.99 10.49 -0.06
CA ILE A 596 -3.51 9.13 0.20
C ILE A 596 -2.58 8.60 -0.91
N ASP A 597 -2.83 8.95 -2.18
CA ASP A 597 -1.97 8.54 -3.29
C ASP A 597 -0.55 9.12 -3.19
N ARG A 598 -0.40 10.34 -2.64
CA ARG A 598 0.90 10.94 -2.36
C ARG A 598 1.63 10.23 -1.23
N CYS A 599 0.91 9.96 -0.13
CA CYS A 599 1.44 9.19 0.98
C CYS A 599 1.95 7.82 0.53
N VAL A 600 1.17 7.12 -0.32
CA VAL A 600 1.58 5.83 -0.90
C VAL A 600 2.83 5.99 -1.77
N ASP A 601 2.90 7.01 -2.64
CA ASP A 601 4.08 7.26 -3.48
C ASP A 601 5.34 7.53 -2.64
N HIS A 602 5.22 8.23 -1.51
CA HIS A 602 6.32 8.48 -0.59
C HIS A 602 6.80 7.21 0.11
N VAL A 603 5.89 6.36 0.60
CA VAL A 603 6.27 5.08 1.20
C VAL A 603 6.92 4.17 0.17
N CYS A 604 6.35 4.03 -1.03
CA CYS A 604 6.96 3.22 -2.09
C CYS A 604 8.34 3.75 -2.49
N GLY A 605 8.48 5.07 -2.66
CA GLY A 605 9.76 5.71 -2.90
C GLY A 605 10.77 5.42 -1.78
N TYR A 606 10.37 5.52 -0.52
CA TYR A 606 11.22 5.20 0.63
C TYR A 606 11.76 3.77 0.57
N LEU A 607 10.89 2.79 0.28
CA LEU A 607 11.32 1.39 0.16
C LEU A 607 12.38 1.23 -0.94
N VAL A 608 12.15 1.79 -2.13
CA VAL A 608 13.13 1.76 -3.24
C VAL A 608 14.46 2.37 -2.79
N ARG A 609 14.43 3.58 -2.20
CA ARG A 609 15.66 4.30 -1.79
C ARG A 609 16.44 3.58 -0.69
N VAL A 610 15.76 2.94 0.26
CA VAL A 610 16.41 2.14 1.31
C VAL A 610 17.19 0.97 0.69
N VAL A 611 16.61 0.27 -0.28
CA VAL A 611 17.26 -0.83 -0.97
C VAL A 611 18.44 -0.32 -1.80
N GLU A 612 18.27 0.73 -2.61
CA GLU A 612 19.37 1.30 -3.40
C GLU A 612 20.55 1.70 -2.50
N THR A 613 20.30 2.49 -1.46
CA THR A 613 21.37 3.03 -0.60
C THR A 613 22.13 1.93 0.15
N LYS A 614 21.46 0.85 0.57
CA LYS A 614 22.10 -0.22 1.35
C LYS A 614 22.63 -1.39 0.48
N ALA A 615 22.04 -1.67 -0.69
CA ALA A 615 22.42 -2.81 -1.52
C ALA A 615 23.48 -2.51 -2.58
N THR A 616 23.47 -1.31 -3.19
CA THR A 616 24.34 -1.00 -4.34
C THR A 616 25.57 -0.17 -3.98
N LYS A 617 25.61 0.42 -2.76
CA LYS A 617 26.62 1.43 -2.36
C LYS A 617 26.75 2.61 -3.34
N MET A 618 25.77 2.79 -4.23
CA MET A 618 25.76 3.86 -5.23
C MET A 618 24.83 4.99 -4.78
N THR A 619 25.11 6.19 -5.31
CA THR A 619 24.18 7.32 -5.23
C THR A 619 22.81 6.90 -5.80
N PRO A 620 21.69 7.29 -5.18
CA PRO A 620 20.35 6.92 -5.64
C PRO A 620 20.21 7.18 -7.14
N SER A 621 19.81 6.16 -7.89
CA SER A 621 19.64 6.32 -9.33
C SER A 621 18.37 7.14 -9.57
N GLY A 622 18.27 7.93 -10.65
CA GLY A 622 16.99 8.59 -10.96
C GLY A 622 15.82 7.62 -11.25
N VAL A 623 16.08 6.31 -11.24
CA VAL A 623 15.15 5.25 -11.62
C VAL A 623 14.51 4.66 -10.37
N LEU A 624 13.17 4.69 -10.30
CA LEU A 624 12.40 4.18 -9.14
C LEU A 624 12.10 2.68 -9.24
N THR A 625 13.08 1.86 -9.63
CA THR A 625 12.90 0.40 -9.76
C THR A 625 14.03 -0.36 -9.09
N VAL A 626 13.69 -1.32 -8.23
CA VAL A 626 14.67 -2.26 -7.62
C VAL A 626 14.42 -3.68 -8.10
N THR A 627 15.51 -4.39 -8.35
CA THR A 627 15.50 -5.80 -8.77
C THR A 627 15.40 -6.74 -7.58
N LYS A 628 14.93 -7.97 -7.83
CA LYS A 628 14.86 -9.02 -6.80
C LYS A 628 16.23 -9.29 -6.18
N GLU A 629 17.30 -9.32 -6.98
CA GLU A 629 18.67 -9.56 -6.52
C GLU A 629 19.19 -8.44 -5.60
N GLU A 630 18.80 -7.19 -5.85
CA GLU A 630 19.13 -6.07 -4.96
C GLU A 630 18.41 -6.19 -3.63
N VAL A 631 17.11 -6.51 -3.66
CA VAL A 631 16.34 -6.69 -2.42
C VAL A 631 16.84 -7.91 -1.64
N SER A 632 17.17 -9.02 -2.30
CA SER A 632 17.76 -10.20 -1.63
C SER A 632 19.08 -9.86 -0.96
N ARG A 633 19.98 -9.12 -1.62
CA ARG A 633 21.24 -8.65 -1.02
C ARG A 633 20.99 -7.74 0.19
N PHE A 634 20.00 -6.86 0.11
CA PHE A 634 19.58 -6.02 1.22
C PHE A 634 19.09 -6.85 2.42
N ALA A 635 18.16 -7.77 2.19
CA ALA A 635 17.58 -8.62 3.24
C ALA A 635 18.63 -9.51 3.90
N GLN A 636 19.49 -10.18 3.11
CA GLN A 636 20.60 -10.99 3.63
C GLN A 636 21.59 -10.15 4.46
N GLY A 637 21.89 -8.92 4.01
CA GLY A 637 22.74 -8.00 4.76
C GLY A 637 22.16 -7.65 6.14
N LYS A 638 20.83 -7.48 6.22
CA LYS A 638 20.11 -7.21 7.46
C LYS A 638 20.07 -8.44 8.38
N GLN A 639 19.73 -9.61 7.86
CA GLN A 639 19.72 -10.87 8.63
C GLN A 639 21.10 -11.18 9.22
N ARG A 640 22.18 -10.99 8.45
CA ARG A 640 23.55 -11.17 8.95
C ARG A 640 23.88 -10.22 10.09
N ASN A 641 23.45 -8.96 10.00
CA ASN A 641 23.65 -7.98 11.08
C ASN A 641 22.86 -8.34 12.34
N ARG A 642 21.65 -8.91 12.21
CA ARG A 642 20.88 -9.40 13.37
C ARG A 642 21.58 -10.55 14.07
N HIS A 643 22.12 -11.53 13.32
CA HIS A 643 22.89 -12.63 13.89
C HIS A 643 24.14 -12.12 14.64
N LEU A 644 24.86 -11.15 14.08
CA LEU A 644 26.04 -10.56 14.74
C LEU A 644 25.70 -9.76 16.02
N MET A 645 24.48 -9.21 16.12
CA MET A 645 24.00 -8.49 17.31
C MET A 645 23.32 -9.42 18.33
N GLY A 646 22.82 -10.58 17.89
CA GLY A 646 21.98 -11.50 18.66
C GLY A 646 22.72 -12.35 19.70
N ASP A 647 24.04 -12.53 19.58
CA ASP A 647 24.84 -13.27 20.57
C ASP A 647 25.13 -12.47 21.85
N GLY A 648 24.65 -11.22 21.96
CA GLY A 648 24.90 -10.36 23.13
C GLY A 648 23.65 -9.89 23.90
N ALA A 649 22.44 -10.23 23.46
CA ALA A 649 21.21 -9.65 23.99
C ALA A 649 20.00 -10.60 24.00
N SER A 650 20.22 -11.88 24.31
CA SER A 650 19.15 -12.81 24.76
C SER A 650 19.10 -12.87 26.28
#